data_AF-A0A2S6CS05-F1
#
_entry.id   AF-A0A2S6CS05-F1
#
_cell.length_a   1.000
_cell.length_b   1.000
_cell.length_c   1.000
_cell.angle_alpha   90.00
_cell.angle_beta   90.00
_cell.angle_gamma   90.00
#
_symmetry.space_group_name_H-M   'P 1'
#
loop_
_entity.id
_entity.type
_entity.pdbx_description
1 polymer ?
#
loop_
_entity_poly.entity_id
_entity_poly.type
_entity_poly.pdbx_seq_one_letter_code
_entity_poly.pdbx_strand_id
1 'polypeptide(L)'
;MTNVAILLDLDNIKPELQEIEDICRQYGNVKERRAFSNTPAVRAIYGAKLRALEYRFELTPGVDIVRQEVDNLIFRTAKELIDNSQLGIKIIAVVSNDNDYANLFAQLKKKGIKTVAIGNNHIGNRLRETANHIEFLTNVLRPTYLGIDLGTTNTVIAQARQTPQQRLAANAISIPVIGEMGGLQKTELIPSSVRFSQLDKSEIGKHVRSQYYAFRDQTILAWKHDIGTLKDGENFEYELNIGKIKPEKAAGEVLKFCRKELINQQVDVGGGIVITHPASYEPDAIKATREAAKLAGWKEDDIVLLAEPKAALYDFLHRFTNGEIFPNLDTSRSLNILVYDLGGGTLDTSLHKVEWNSDISQFIIDDISIGSRTRVGGDQVDEKIVAYLFDKYSRIQRLSAPDQKKLRHELRIYAEKFKQVWGAKYIHSQDQEEFKLQFNYLALDGNFPITYSINYRQMQEALKDLLCLDIQPDLIDKLDPKTAFDESPFTDRRDTFVVPVLDVLLKAKDTLGKLPKIDAILLNGGMTYFPLVTERLERLLPGTLILSQGDPDLAVARGAALYASGTLEPPHKGGMSGINPTNIWLEVKDSNTEESQLELLISQGQKYPYRTTLNGFRLPMMEKGLIEFNVWVGMGSKPKQNTSLQRRRYVNAEKIRAANIQPGDYLNLEVEYTFDERLWLTLVHRDRPDCRFPLLVSEEIETIDTKTTPVITEESPRDPKELIPNIPRARIGREADPSVLVQFTQWGRVTLSLSQSGFPNGRVQQERRQLESQTRQAGNRLSIVQSLLQWLEQGSNIKADLQRTRQTVAVMALSNIIQVLPSDAADFQTRELEQRYHSWILRQFESGLSRLQSNNELYSAIAHTPGKLLWSDFGELIYQQFSEISNQPRAVYLLNSFGICAEPSTKNITRLQSIIQANSPLALRQKAFWALARIISLGQPAEWRAKLIDVENVASFVLDQLKNRITEPQIVLDALVCLYQCILWHINGHLLHGRIVNEILSLGKVYLPCNTKMKGFPQIEKNFNRKLELIEVAFNLDKAKGTDIVDIISILEKVTQTQDN
;
A
#
# COMPACT_ATOMS: atom_id res chain seq x y z
N MET A 1 -32.20 -23.21 24.71
CA MET A 1 -30.82 -23.61 24.34
C MET A 1 -30.85 -25.06 23.88
N THR A 2 -30.17 -25.39 22.79
CA THR A 2 -30.35 -26.65 22.04
C THR A 2 -29.06 -27.46 22.14
N ASN A 3 -29.10 -28.71 22.65
CA ASN A 3 -27.90 -29.54 22.83
C ASN A 3 -27.37 -30.03 21.47
N VAL A 4 -26.07 -29.86 21.23
CA VAL A 4 -25.43 -30.15 19.93
C VAL A 4 -24.34 -31.22 20.07
N ALA A 5 -24.20 -32.09 19.07
CA ALA A 5 -23.04 -32.96 18.89
C ALA A 5 -22.33 -32.69 17.56
N ILE A 6 -20.99 -32.74 17.56
CA ILE A 6 -20.17 -32.43 16.38
C ILE A 6 -19.29 -33.63 16.04
N LEU A 7 -19.37 -34.09 14.78
CA LEU A 7 -18.59 -35.20 14.24
C LEU A 7 -17.76 -34.69 13.04
N LEU A 8 -16.45 -34.93 13.07
CA LEU A 8 -15.51 -34.46 12.04
C LEU A 8 -14.88 -35.64 11.29
N ASP A 9 -14.95 -35.62 9.96
CA ASP A 9 -14.19 -36.51 9.07
C ASP A 9 -12.93 -35.77 8.56
N LEU A 10 -11.78 -36.16 9.10
CA LEU A 10 -10.52 -35.42 8.90
C LEU A 10 -9.69 -35.92 7.72
N ASP A 11 -10.01 -37.06 7.13
CA ASP A 11 -9.23 -37.54 5.98
C ASP A 11 -9.67 -36.80 4.70
N ASN A 12 -10.92 -36.36 4.68
CA ASN A 12 -11.48 -35.60 3.59
C ASN A 12 -11.31 -34.09 3.78
N ILE A 13 -11.12 -33.59 5.00
CA ILE A 13 -10.97 -32.15 5.29
C ILE A 13 -9.55 -31.87 5.76
N LYS A 14 -8.88 -30.87 5.17
CA LYS A 14 -7.73 -30.22 5.83
C LYS A 14 -8.27 -29.06 6.65
N PRO A 15 -8.45 -29.20 7.97
CA PRO A 15 -9.17 -28.18 8.70
C PRO A 15 -8.26 -27.01 9.02
N GLU A 16 -8.77 -25.80 8.81
CA GLU A 16 -8.29 -24.63 9.55
C GLU A 16 -8.86 -24.76 10.97
N LEU A 17 -8.02 -25.21 11.91
CA LEU A 17 -8.39 -25.47 13.31
C LEU A 17 -9.05 -24.26 13.98
N GLN A 18 -8.71 -23.05 13.54
CA GLN A 18 -9.24 -21.80 14.05
C GLN A 18 -10.75 -21.68 13.77
N GLU A 19 -11.20 -22.05 12.58
CA GLU A 19 -12.62 -22.01 12.21
C GLU A 19 -13.46 -23.02 13.02
N ILE A 20 -12.91 -24.22 13.23
CA ILE A 20 -13.55 -25.25 14.08
C ILE A 20 -13.64 -24.77 15.53
N GLU A 21 -12.59 -24.10 16.02
CA GLU A 21 -12.54 -23.56 17.37
C GLU A 21 -13.53 -22.39 17.56
N ASP A 22 -13.66 -21.52 16.56
CA ASP A 22 -14.60 -20.40 16.57
C ASP A 22 -16.06 -20.89 16.52
N ILE A 23 -16.35 -21.91 15.70
CA ILE A 23 -17.63 -22.63 15.72
C ILE A 23 -17.90 -23.20 17.13
N CYS A 24 -16.92 -23.86 17.75
CA CYS A 24 -17.11 -24.47 19.07
C CYS A 24 -17.31 -23.46 20.20
N ARG A 25 -16.60 -22.32 20.17
CA ARG A 25 -16.72 -21.24 21.16
C ARG A 25 -18.07 -20.54 21.08
N GLN A 26 -18.64 -20.43 19.88
CA GLN A 26 -19.87 -19.69 19.64
C GLN A 26 -21.14 -20.41 20.10
N TYR A 27 -21.17 -21.75 20.11
CA TYR A 27 -22.39 -22.52 20.41
C TYR A 27 -22.58 -22.97 21.87
N GLY A 28 -21.58 -22.76 22.74
CA GLY A 28 -21.69 -22.74 24.22
C GLY A 28 -22.25 -23.99 24.96
N ASN A 29 -22.86 -24.96 24.27
CA ASN A 29 -23.57 -26.10 24.87
C ASN A 29 -23.47 -27.36 23.98
N VAL A 30 -22.24 -27.64 23.54
CA VAL A 30 -21.90 -28.86 22.79
C VAL A 30 -21.75 -30.01 23.79
N LYS A 31 -22.56 -31.06 23.66
CA LYS A 31 -22.57 -32.21 24.59
C LYS A 31 -21.57 -33.29 24.21
N GLU A 32 -21.32 -33.49 22.92
CA GLU A 32 -20.37 -34.50 22.43
C GLU A 32 -19.59 -33.99 21.22
N ARG A 33 -18.30 -34.32 21.19
CA ARG A 33 -17.33 -33.88 20.18
C ARG A 33 -16.48 -35.08 19.77
N ARG A 34 -16.54 -35.49 18.50
CA ARG A 34 -15.74 -36.61 18.00
C ARG A 34 -15.10 -36.32 16.66
N ALA A 35 -13.89 -36.80 16.49
CA ALA A 35 -13.14 -36.66 15.25
C ALA A 35 -12.58 -38.02 14.82
N PHE A 36 -12.72 -38.32 13.53
CA PHE A 36 -12.40 -39.61 12.95
C PHE A 36 -11.36 -39.43 11.86
N SER A 37 -10.41 -40.36 11.80
CA SER A 37 -9.41 -40.42 10.74
C SER A 37 -8.89 -41.85 10.59
N ASN A 38 -8.65 -42.26 9.35
CA ASN A 38 -8.00 -43.50 8.96
C ASN A 38 -6.49 -43.33 8.79
N THR A 39 -5.98 -42.08 8.81
CA THR A 39 -4.58 -41.79 8.56
C THR A 39 -3.83 -41.51 9.88
N PRO A 40 -2.87 -42.37 10.29
CA PRO A 40 -2.11 -42.17 11.53
C PRO A 40 -1.38 -40.83 11.60
N ALA A 41 -0.96 -40.28 10.44
CA ALA A 41 -0.34 -38.98 10.33
C ALA A 41 -1.28 -37.83 10.74
N VAL A 42 -2.57 -37.89 10.39
CA VAL A 42 -3.58 -36.88 10.76
C VAL A 42 -3.81 -36.90 12.28
N ARG A 43 -3.84 -38.09 12.91
CA ARG A 43 -3.87 -38.18 14.39
C ARG A 43 -2.63 -37.59 15.04
N ALA A 44 -1.45 -37.81 14.48
CA ALA A 44 -0.21 -37.27 15.04
C ALA A 44 -0.19 -35.73 14.94
N ILE A 45 -0.66 -35.18 13.83
CA ILE A 45 -0.67 -33.73 13.56
C ILE A 45 -1.79 -33.01 14.33
N TYR A 46 -3.02 -33.52 14.28
CA TYR A 46 -4.20 -32.83 14.79
C TYR A 46 -4.78 -33.44 16.07
N GLY A 47 -4.52 -34.72 16.33
CA GLY A 47 -5.17 -35.44 17.42
C GLY A 47 -4.88 -34.87 18.81
N ALA A 48 -3.70 -34.32 19.05
CA ALA A 48 -3.38 -33.67 20.33
C ALA A 48 -4.15 -32.34 20.50
N LYS A 49 -4.25 -31.52 19.44
CA LYS A 49 -4.96 -30.24 19.45
C LYS A 49 -6.48 -30.43 19.55
N LEU A 50 -7.03 -31.39 18.83
CA LEU A 50 -8.46 -31.71 18.89
C LEU A 50 -8.85 -32.26 20.27
N ARG A 51 -8.01 -33.09 20.89
CA ARG A 51 -8.22 -33.51 22.29
C ARG A 51 -8.17 -32.35 23.28
N ALA A 52 -7.31 -31.35 23.04
CA ALA A 52 -7.27 -30.12 23.83
C ALA A 52 -8.55 -29.28 23.68
N LEU A 53 -9.21 -29.38 22.52
CA LEU A 53 -10.56 -28.84 22.26
C LEU A 53 -11.69 -29.81 22.67
N GLU A 54 -11.37 -30.79 23.52
CA GLU A 54 -12.30 -31.80 24.07
C GLU A 54 -12.92 -32.75 23.03
N TYR A 55 -12.41 -32.82 21.81
CA TYR A 55 -12.81 -33.84 20.84
C TYR A 55 -12.21 -35.19 21.21
N ARG A 56 -13.07 -36.22 21.30
CA ARG A 56 -12.61 -37.61 21.38
C ARG A 56 -12.18 -38.05 19.99
N PHE A 57 -10.90 -38.38 19.86
CA PHE A 57 -10.30 -38.74 18.59
C PHE A 57 -10.21 -40.25 18.45
N GLU A 58 -10.80 -40.81 17.39
CA GLU A 58 -10.88 -42.25 17.15
C GLU A 58 -10.19 -42.61 15.84
N LEU A 59 -9.32 -43.63 15.86
CA LEU A 59 -8.72 -44.22 14.66
C LEU A 59 -9.42 -45.51 14.28
N THR A 60 -9.60 -45.70 12.98
CA THR A 60 -9.93 -47.01 12.40
C THR A 60 -8.66 -47.90 12.32
N PRO A 61 -8.70 -49.18 12.73
CA PRO A 61 -7.49 -50.02 12.79
C PRO A 61 -7.01 -50.54 11.41
N GLY A 62 -5.75 -50.24 11.06
CA GLY A 62 -4.82 -51.13 10.33
C GLY A 62 -5.05 -51.52 8.86
N VAL A 63 -4.30 -50.83 7.99
CA VAL A 63 -3.81 -51.14 6.61
C VAL A 63 -4.88 -51.36 5.52
N ASP A 64 -4.94 -50.40 4.60
CA ASP A 64 -5.67 -50.40 3.33
C ASP A 64 -7.20 -50.50 3.42
N ILE A 65 -7.79 -49.66 4.26
CA ILE A 65 -9.24 -49.56 4.35
C ILE A 65 -9.76 -48.34 3.59
N VAL A 66 -10.63 -48.63 2.62
CA VAL A 66 -11.33 -47.71 1.74
C VAL A 66 -12.30 -46.82 2.54
N ARG A 67 -12.31 -45.52 2.23
CA ARG A 67 -13.23 -44.43 2.64
C ARG A 67 -14.57 -44.83 3.31
N GLN A 68 -15.24 -45.82 2.75
CA GLN A 68 -16.53 -46.36 3.18
C GLN A 68 -16.59 -46.83 4.66
N GLU A 69 -15.48 -47.22 5.28
CA GLU A 69 -15.50 -47.66 6.69
C GLU A 69 -15.50 -46.51 7.72
N VAL A 70 -14.85 -45.38 7.41
CA VAL A 70 -14.91 -44.17 8.26
C VAL A 70 -16.33 -43.62 8.28
N ASP A 71 -16.99 -43.61 7.11
CA ASP A 71 -18.39 -43.22 6.97
C ASP A 71 -19.33 -44.12 7.77
N ASN A 72 -19.12 -45.45 7.70
CA ASN A 72 -19.89 -46.42 8.48
C ASN A 72 -19.70 -46.28 9.99
N LEU A 73 -18.52 -45.83 10.44
CA LEU A 73 -18.25 -45.56 11.85
C LEU A 73 -18.95 -44.27 12.30
N ILE A 74 -18.82 -43.18 11.54
CA ILE A 74 -19.53 -41.92 11.78
C ILE A 74 -21.05 -42.16 11.85
N PHE A 75 -21.58 -42.96 10.92
CA PHE A 75 -22.98 -43.35 10.89
C PHE A 75 -23.41 -44.09 12.16
N ARG A 76 -22.65 -45.11 12.60
CA ARG A 76 -22.94 -45.88 13.81
C ARG A 76 -22.89 -45.01 15.05
N THR A 77 -21.86 -44.18 15.19
CA THR A 77 -21.69 -43.29 16.34
C THR A 77 -22.79 -42.22 16.40
N ALA A 78 -23.20 -41.66 15.26
CA ALA A 78 -24.34 -40.75 15.22
C ALA A 78 -25.61 -41.44 15.73
N LYS A 79 -25.88 -42.69 15.30
CA LYS A 79 -27.03 -43.47 15.75
C LYS A 79 -27.00 -43.80 17.24
N GLU A 80 -25.85 -44.19 17.79
CA GLU A 80 -25.68 -44.46 19.22
C GLU A 80 -25.96 -43.22 20.10
N LEU A 81 -25.47 -42.05 19.67
CA LEU A 81 -25.70 -40.79 20.39
C LEU A 81 -27.18 -40.38 20.43
N ILE A 82 -27.97 -40.86 19.47
CA ILE A 82 -29.40 -40.56 19.34
C ILE A 82 -30.24 -41.52 20.15
N ASP A 83 -29.87 -42.79 20.14
CA ASP A 83 -30.55 -43.82 20.90
C ASP A 83 -30.26 -43.68 22.41
N ASN A 84 -29.19 -42.96 22.76
CA ASN A 84 -28.89 -42.56 24.13
C ASN A 84 -29.70 -41.33 24.58
N SER A 85 -30.93 -41.57 25.03
CA SER A 85 -31.90 -40.57 25.46
C SER A 85 -31.41 -39.66 26.61
N GLN A 86 -30.41 -40.07 27.38
CA GLN A 86 -29.87 -39.27 28.49
C GLN A 86 -29.02 -38.08 28.02
N LEU A 87 -28.48 -38.10 26.80
CA LEU A 87 -27.67 -37.01 26.26
C LEU A 87 -28.53 -35.84 25.72
N GLY A 88 -29.80 -36.10 25.41
CA GLY A 88 -30.77 -35.09 24.98
C GLY A 88 -30.32 -34.25 23.77
N ILE A 89 -29.56 -34.83 22.85
CA ILE A 89 -28.99 -34.16 21.67
C ILE A 89 -30.11 -33.82 20.67
N LYS A 90 -30.18 -32.56 20.24
CA LYS A 90 -31.21 -32.04 19.32
C LYS A 90 -30.64 -31.66 17.95
N ILE A 91 -29.32 -31.50 17.83
CA ILE A 91 -28.63 -31.13 16.58
C ILE A 91 -27.33 -31.94 16.44
N ILE A 92 -27.07 -32.50 15.27
CA ILE A 92 -25.81 -33.17 14.93
C ILE A 92 -25.17 -32.51 13.71
N ALA A 93 -23.99 -31.93 13.87
CA ALA A 93 -23.22 -31.34 12.77
C ALA A 93 -22.15 -32.33 12.31
N VAL A 94 -22.13 -32.64 11.02
CA VAL A 94 -21.14 -33.52 10.38
C VAL A 94 -20.36 -32.71 9.36
N VAL A 95 -19.05 -32.63 9.51
CA VAL A 95 -18.19 -31.86 8.60
C VAL A 95 -17.45 -32.89 7.73
N SER A 96 -17.76 -32.93 6.42
CA SER A 96 -17.15 -33.84 5.45
C SER A 96 -17.29 -33.32 4.02
N ASN A 97 -16.31 -33.61 3.15
CA ASN A 97 -16.33 -33.22 1.74
C ASN A 97 -17.19 -34.11 0.83
N ASP A 98 -17.88 -35.12 1.38
CA ASP A 98 -18.68 -36.09 0.61
C ASP A 98 -20.18 -35.92 0.81
N ASN A 99 -20.95 -36.06 -0.27
CA ASN A 99 -22.41 -35.93 -0.26
C ASN A 99 -23.16 -37.21 0.15
N ASP A 100 -22.45 -38.31 0.44
CA ASP A 100 -23.04 -39.66 0.60
C ASP A 100 -23.75 -39.92 1.96
N TYR A 101 -23.81 -38.92 2.86
CA TYR A 101 -24.53 -39.02 4.14
C TYR A 101 -26.05 -38.77 4.06
N ALA A 102 -26.60 -38.64 2.86
CA ALA A 102 -28.03 -38.33 2.66
C ALA A 102 -28.97 -39.33 3.37
N ASN A 103 -28.62 -40.62 3.38
CA ASN A 103 -29.41 -41.67 4.06
C ASN A 103 -29.35 -41.56 5.59
N LEU A 104 -28.21 -41.13 6.14
CA LEU A 104 -28.08 -40.81 7.57
C LEU A 104 -28.98 -39.63 7.92
N PHE A 105 -28.83 -38.50 7.22
CA PHE A 105 -29.62 -37.29 7.49
C PHE A 105 -31.14 -37.53 7.37
N ALA A 106 -31.58 -38.36 6.43
CA ALA A 106 -32.98 -38.74 6.32
C ALA A 106 -33.49 -39.53 7.55
N GLN A 107 -32.70 -40.45 8.11
CA GLN A 107 -33.04 -41.19 9.33
C GLN A 107 -33.02 -40.29 10.58
N LEU A 108 -32.07 -39.34 10.64
CA LEU A 108 -31.95 -38.34 11.71
C LEU A 108 -33.15 -37.38 11.75
N LYS A 109 -33.58 -36.91 10.58
CA LYS A 109 -34.75 -36.03 10.43
C LYS A 109 -36.05 -36.72 10.86
N LYS A 110 -36.21 -38.02 10.61
CA LYS A 110 -37.37 -38.82 11.06
C LYS A 110 -37.46 -38.94 12.59
N LYS A 111 -36.35 -38.80 13.32
CA LYS A 111 -36.30 -38.77 14.79
C LYS A 111 -36.36 -37.35 15.38
N GLY A 112 -36.60 -36.33 14.55
CA GLY A 112 -36.74 -34.93 14.99
C GLY A 112 -35.43 -34.19 15.27
N ILE A 113 -34.30 -34.71 14.80
CA ILE A 113 -32.95 -34.17 15.05
C ILE A 113 -32.48 -33.37 13.83
N LYS A 114 -32.00 -32.13 14.03
CA LYS A 114 -31.50 -31.27 12.94
C LYS A 114 -30.06 -31.63 12.57
N THR A 115 -29.72 -31.62 11.28
CA THR A 115 -28.40 -32.01 10.77
C THR A 115 -27.79 -30.95 9.86
N VAL A 116 -26.45 -30.85 9.84
CA VAL A 116 -25.67 -29.89 9.03
C VAL A 116 -24.48 -30.60 8.38
N ALA A 117 -24.22 -30.37 7.10
CA ALA A 117 -23.11 -30.92 6.32
C ALA A 117 -22.22 -29.81 5.73
N ILE A 118 -20.89 -29.96 5.72
CA ILE A 118 -19.94 -28.90 5.29
C ILE A 118 -18.80 -29.50 4.44
N GLY A 119 -18.64 -29.06 3.17
CA GLY A 119 -17.63 -29.58 2.21
C GLY A 119 -16.92 -28.54 1.30
N ASN A 120 -15.85 -28.96 0.59
CA ASN A 120 -14.72 -28.10 0.13
C ASN A 120 -14.87 -27.23 -1.12
N ASN A 121 -15.90 -27.38 -1.97
CA ASN A 121 -16.05 -26.47 -3.10
C ASN A 121 -17.10 -25.41 -2.77
N HIS A 122 -16.59 -24.24 -2.37
CA HIS A 122 -17.30 -23.05 -1.93
C HIS A 122 -17.82 -23.05 -0.49
N ILE A 123 -16.89 -23.16 0.46
CA ILE A 123 -17.14 -22.84 1.87
C ILE A 123 -17.78 -21.44 1.98
N GLY A 124 -17.28 -20.42 1.29
CA GLY A 124 -17.84 -19.05 1.35
C GLY A 124 -19.21 -18.81 0.67
N ASN A 125 -19.57 -19.56 -0.39
CA ASN A 125 -20.88 -19.38 -1.05
C ASN A 125 -21.95 -20.27 -0.42
N ARG A 126 -21.60 -21.48 0.04
CA ARG A 126 -22.52 -22.35 0.77
C ARG A 126 -22.70 -21.91 2.22
N LEU A 127 -21.70 -21.27 2.85
CA LEU A 127 -21.89 -20.55 4.11
C LEU A 127 -22.89 -19.41 3.94
N ARG A 128 -22.91 -18.68 2.81
CA ARG A 128 -23.94 -17.66 2.52
C ARG A 128 -25.35 -18.25 2.41
N GLU A 129 -25.52 -19.35 1.68
CA GLU A 129 -26.83 -20.03 1.55
C GLU A 129 -27.31 -20.68 2.85
N THR A 130 -26.38 -21.19 3.66
CA THR A 130 -26.69 -21.80 4.98
C THR A 130 -26.87 -20.73 6.07
N ALA A 131 -26.15 -19.61 5.99
CA ALA A 131 -26.29 -18.44 6.86
C ALA A 131 -27.60 -17.68 6.64
N ASN A 132 -28.26 -17.84 5.48
CA ASN A 132 -29.62 -17.36 5.27
C ASN A 132 -30.62 -17.99 6.27
N HIS A 133 -30.26 -19.06 6.97
CA HIS A 133 -31.10 -19.72 7.97
C HIS A 133 -30.71 -19.43 9.44
N ILE A 134 -29.62 -18.69 9.70
CA ILE A 134 -29.12 -18.42 11.06
C ILE A 134 -28.66 -16.96 11.20
N GLU A 135 -29.58 -16.11 11.63
CA GLU A 135 -29.51 -14.64 11.77
C GLU A 135 -28.34 -14.10 12.62
N PHE A 136 -27.72 -14.94 13.45
CA PHE A 136 -26.65 -14.55 14.37
C PHE A 136 -25.23 -14.57 13.76
N LEU A 137 -24.98 -15.43 12.76
CA LEU A 137 -23.65 -15.55 12.11
C LEU A 137 -23.40 -14.44 11.07
N THR A 138 -24.45 -13.75 10.64
CA THR A 138 -24.45 -12.79 9.53
C THR A 138 -23.70 -11.49 9.84
N ASN A 139 -23.58 -11.09 11.12
CA ASN A 139 -23.00 -9.81 11.51
C ASN A 139 -21.48 -9.81 11.71
N VAL A 140 -20.86 -10.99 11.86
CA VAL A 140 -19.44 -11.10 12.26
C VAL A 140 -18.50 -11.33 11.06
N LEU A 141 -19.00 -11.88 9.94
CA LEU A 141 -18.17 -12.34 8.81
C LEU A 141 -18.18 -11.41 7.58
N ARG A 142 -18.55 -10.13 7.71
CA ARG A 142 -18.69 -9.23 6.55
C ARG A 142 -17.41 -8.46 6.25
N PRO A 143 -16.95 -8.45 4.98
CA PRO A 143 -15.82 -7.62 4.57
C PRO A 143 -16.10 -6.13 4.82
N THR A 144 -15.08 -5.44 5.32
CA THR A 144 -15.06 -3.98 5.48
C THR A 144 -14.46 -3.36 4.24
N TYR A 145 -15.19 -2.44 3.61
CA TYR A 145 -14.71 -1.67 2.46
C TYR A 145 -14.52 -0.22 2.86
N LEU A 146 -13.34 0.35 2.61
CA LEU A 146 -12.98 1.71 3.01
C LEU A 146 -12.90 2.64 1.79
N GLY A 147 -13.54 3.80 1.93
CA GLY A 147 -13.43 4.91 0.99
C GLY A 147 -12.90 6.14 1.70
N ILE A 148 -11.94 6.84 1.10
CA ILE A 148 -11.45 8.14 1.59
C ILE A 148 -11.69 9.19 0.52
N ASP A 149 -12.52 10.18 0.86
CA ASP A 149 -12.54 11.45 0.13
C ASP A 149 -11.36 12.30 0.57
N LEU A 150 -10.35 12.40 -0.30
CA LEU A 150 -9.14 13.15 -0.01
C LEU A 150 -9.29 14.60 -0.48
N GLY A 151 -10.14 15.40 0.18
CA GLY A 151 -10.53 16.74 -0.28
C GLY A 151 -9.50 17.86 -0.04
N THR A 152 -9.65 18.99 -0.75
CA THR A 152 -8.76 20.17 -0.66
C THR A 152 -8.83 20.85 0.71
N THR A 153 -10.03 20.92 1.27
CA THR A 153 -10.32 21.61 2.55
C THR A 153 -10.49 20.61 3.68
N ASN A 154 -11.27 19.56 3.45
CA ASN A 154 -11.54 18.49 4.41
C ASN A 154 -11.36 17.14 3.73
N THR A 155 -10.90 16.16 4.49
CA THR A 155 -10.82 14.74 4.17
C THR A 155 -11.93 14.01 4.93
N VAL A 156 -12.60 13.06 4.28
CA VAL A 156 -13.67 12.24 4.89
C VAL A 156 -13.37 10.77 4.69
N ILE A 157 -13.60 9.97 5.72
CA ILE A 157 -13.46 8.51 5.64
C ILE A 157 -14.85 7.90 5.74
N ALA A 158 -15.16 6.92 4.91
CA ALA A 158 -16.38 6.13 5.00
C ALA A 158 -16.09 4.64 4.92
N GLN A 159 -17.06 3.88 5.41
CA GLN A 159 -17.03 2.44 5.41
C GLN A 159 -18.34 1.87 4.91
N ALA A 160 -18.26 0.93 3.97
CA ALA A 160 -19.39 0.13 3.54
C ALA A 160 -19.40 -1.21 4.28
N ARG A 161 -20.53 -1.54 4.89
CA ARG A 161 -20.79 -2.83 5.53
C ARG A 161 -22.15 -3.35 5.08
N GLN A 162 -22.27 -4.65 4.89
CA GLN A 162 -23.57 -5.24 4.66
C GLN A 162 -24.35 -5.29 5.99
N THR A 163 -25.62 -4.92 5.95
CA THR A 163 -26.55 -4.81 7.09
C THR A 163 -27.26 -6.13 7.35
N PRO A 164 -27.78 -6.40 8.57
CA PRO A 164 -28.50 -7.64 8.88
C PRO A 164 -29.57 -8.00 7.83
N GLN A 165 -30.19 -7.00 7.22
CA GLN A 165 -31.19 -7.09 6.16
C GLN A 165 -30.61 -7.34 4.75
N GLN A 166 -29.33 -7.75 4.66
CA GLN A 166 -28.55 -7.99 3.44
C GLN A 166 -28.33 -6.78 2.51
N ARG A 167 -28.79 -5.59 2.89
CA ARG A 167 -28.50 -4.34 2.16
C ARG A 167 -27.09 -3.86 2.47
N LEU A 168 -26.36 -3.36 1.48
CA LEU A 168 -25.11 -2.65 1.75
C LEU A 168 -25.43 -1.25 2.29
N ALA A 169 -24.71 -0.81 3.33
CA ALA A 169 -24.82 0.53 3.86
C ALA A 169 -23.42 1.14 3.98
N ALA A 170 -23.25 2.33 3.41
CA ALA A 170 -22.02 3.11 3.52
C ALA A 170 -22.24 4.29 4.48
N ASN A 171 -21.36 4.45 5.47
CA ASN A 171 -21.45 5.50 6.47
C ASN A 171 -20.09 6.16 6.66
N ALA A 172 -20.10 7.49 6.85
CA ALA A 172 -18.90 8.22 7.25
C ALA A 172 -18.44 7.79 8.66
N ILE A 173 -17.13 7.83 8.90
CA ILE A 173 -16.51 7.50 10.18
C ILE A 173 -16.09 8.81 10.86
N SER A 174 -16.63 9.05 12.05
CA SER A 174 -16.17 10.12 12.93
C SER A 174 -14.84 9.76 13.61
N ILE A 175 -13.82 10.59 13.49
CA ILE A 175 -12.52 10.41 14.18
C ILE A 175 -12.21 11.59 15.11
N PRO A 176 -11.42 11.37 16.18
CA PRO A 176 -11.03 12.44 17.09
C PRO A 176 -10.00 13.39 16.45
N VAL A 177 -10.30 14.70 16.44
CA VAL A 177 -9.46 15.77 15.87
C VAL A 177 -9.38 16.93 16.86
N ILE A 178 -8.25 17.63 16.92
CA ILE A 178 -8.11 18.84 17.74
C ILE A 178 -8.89 20.00 17.10
N GLY A 179 -9.83 20.58 17.84
CA GLY A 179 -10.67 21.71 17.42
C GLY A 179 -9.93 23.05 17.42
N GLU A 180 -10.58 24.12 16.93
CA GLU A 180 -9.98 25.46 16.81
C GLU A 180 -9.39 25.97 18.14
N MET A 181 -10.05 25.66 19.26
CA MET A 181 -9.67 26.07 20.62
C MET A 181 -8.74 25.08 21.32
N GLY A 182 -8.20 24.07 20.62
CA GLY A 182 -7.27 23.08 21.17
C GLY A 182 -7.90 21.87 21.88
N GLY A 183 -9.23 21.82 22.04
CA GLY A 183 -9.92 20.67 22.62
C GLY A 183 -10.17 19.53 21.62
N LEU A 184 -10.18 18.28 22.09
CA LEU A 184 -10.49 17.12 21.25
C LEU A 184 -11.98 17.09 20.86
N GLN A 185 -12.28 16.91 19.58
CA GLN A 185 -13.63 16.84 19.04
C GLN A 185 -13.75 15.64 18.09
N LYS A 186 -14.83 14.87 18.17
CA LYS A 186 -15.14 13.87 17.14
C LYS A 186 -15.82 14.54 15.96
N THR A 187 -15.34 14.27 14.75
CA THR A 187 -15.90 14.84 13.53
C THR A 187 -15.64 13.93 12.34
N GLU A 188 -16.49 13.99 11.33
CA GLU A 188 -16.32 13.32 10.04
C GLU A 188 -15.44 14.15 9.09
N LEU A 189 -15.33 15.46 9.34
CA LEU A 189 -14.62 16.42 8.50
C LEU A 189 -13.22 16.68 9.06
N ILE A 190 -12.23 16.00 8.50
CA ILE A 190 -10.83 16.05 8.93
C ILE A 190 -10.13 17.16 8.14
N PRO A 191 -9.54 18.20 8.76
CA PRO A 191 -8.93 19.29 8.01
C PRO A 191 -7.75 18.84 7.15
N SER A 192 -7.75 19.22 5.87
CA SER A 192 -6.65 18.99 4.92
C SER A 192 -5.54 20.04 5.07
N SER A 193 -5.10 20.26 6.31
CA SER A 193 -4.05 21.21 6.69
C SER A 193 -3.01 20.52 7.56
N VAL A 194 -1.73 20.73 7.25
CA VAL A 194 -0.63 20.06 7.97
C VAL A 194 0.37 21.10 8.43
N ARG A 195 0.70 21.09 9.72
CA ARG A 195 1.81 21.84 10.28
C ARG A 195 2.98 20.90 10.53
N PHE A 196 4.16 21.27 10.06
CA PHE A 196 5.37 20.52 10.30
C PHE A 196 6.22 21.24 11.35
N SER A 197 6.52 20.52 12.43
CA SER A 197 7.52 20.97 13.42
C SER A 197 8.92 20.48 13.07
N GLN A 198 9.01 19.33 12.38
CA GLN A 198 10.21 18.71 11.81
C GLN A 198 9.80 17.93 10.55
N LEU A 199 10.76 17.49 9.72
CA LEU A 199 10.48 16.79 8.45
C LEU A 199 9.62 15.52 8.62
N ASP A 200 9.74 14.83 9.75
CA ASP A 200 9.01 13.59 10.09
C ASP A 200 7.93 13.79 11.17
N LYS A 201 7.77 15.02 11.69
CA LYS A 201 6.82 15.35 12.76
C LYS A 201 5.80 16.40 12.31
N SER A 202 4.61 15.89 11.99
CA SER A 202 3.47 16.65 11.50
C SER A 202 2.32 16.72 12.52
N GLU A 203 1.45 17.71 12.35
CA GLU A 203 0.25 17.89 13.14
C GLU A 203 -0.92 18.27 12.23
N ILE A 204 -2.09 17.69 12.53
CA ILE A 204 -3.34 17.88 11.80
C ILE A 204 -4.43 18.22 12.80
N GLY A 205 -5.23 19.24 12.49
CA GLY A 205 -6.33 19.69 13.33
C GLY A 205 -6.91 21.02 12.87
N LYS A 206 -8.08 21.39 13.38
CA LYS A 206 -8.74 22.66 13.03
C LYS A 206 -7.93 23.86 13.52
N HIS A 207 -7.22 23.71 14.64
CA HIS A 207 -6.31 24.74 15.15
C HIS A 207 -5.14 25.03 14.20
N VAL A 208 -4.65 24.03 13.46
CA VAL A 208 -3.58 24.22 12.47
C VAL A 208 -4.03 25.22 11.39
N ARG A 209 -5.24 25.03 10.84
CA ARG A 209 -5.83 25.96 9.86
C ARG A 209 -6.03 27.36 10.47
N SER A 210 -6.62 27.45 11.68
CA SER A 210 -6.90 28.73 12.34
C SER A 210 -5.63 29.52 12.71
N GLN A 211 -4.50 28.86 12.91
CA GLN A 211 -3.23 29.49 13.28
C GLN A 211 -2.28 29.72 12.10
N TYR A 212 -2.71 29.46 10.86
CA TYR A 212 -1.84 29.50 9.68
C TYR A 212 -1.02 30.79 9.56
N TYR A 213 -1.61 31.98 9.79
CA TYR A 213 -0.86 33.24 9.67
C TYR A 213 0.35 33.31 10.62
N ALA A 214 0.21 32.78 11.82
CA ALA A 214 1.27 32.76 12.84
C ALA A 214 2.36 31.73 12.52
N PHE A 215 2.02 30.63 11.83
CA PHE A 215 2.93 29.51 11.53
C PHE A 215 3.04 29.23 10.03
N ARG A 216 3.00 30.27 9.20
CA ARG A 216 2.95 30.15 7.73
C ARG A 216 4.20 29.53 7.12
N ASP A 217 5.32 29.61 7.82
CA ASP A 217 6.61 29.03 7.48
C ASP A 217 6.72 27.54 7.86
N GLN A 218 5.68 26.98 8.50
CA GLN A 218 5.60 25.59 8.96
C GLN A 218 4.34 24.88 8.45
N THR A 219 3.36 25.62 7.95
CA THR A 219 2.01 25.10 7.69
C THR A 219 1.72 25.10 6.19
N ILE A 220 1.28 23.94 5.69
CA ILE A 220 0.79 23.77 4.31
C ILE A 220 -0.72 23.62 4.34
N LEU A 221 -1.40 24.44 3.52
CA LEU A 221 -2.84 24.39 3.27
C LEU A 221 -3.09 24.04 1.80
N ALA A 222 -4.25 23.47 1.49
CA ALA A 222 -4.74 23.28 0.13
C ALA A 222 -3.73 22.62 -0.83
N TRP A 223 -2.88 21.72 -0.30
CA TRP A 223 -1.82 21.00 -1.05
C TRP A 223 -2.34 20.23 -2.25
N LYS A 224 -3.64 19.91 -2.27
CA LYS A 224 -4.33 19.24 -3.37
C LYS A 224 -4.26 20.05 -4.67
N HIS A 225 -4.14 21.37 -4.62
CA HIS A 225 -3.92 22.18 -5.83
C HIS A 225 -2.57 21.96 -6.49
N ASP A 226 -1.57 21.60 -5.69
CA ASP A 226 -0.17 21.58 -6.10
C ASP A 226 0.35 20.15 -6.31
N ILE A 227 -0.43 19.13 -5.92
CA ILE A 227 -0.07 17.72 -6.12
C ILE A 227 0.12 17.39 -7.61
N GLY A 228 1.22 16.71 -7.90
CA GLY A 228 1.67 16.39 -9.27
C GLY A 228 2.03 17.61 -10.12
N THR A 229 2.10 18.81 -9.54
CA THR A 229 2.47 20.02 -10.29
C THR A 229 3.97 20.24 -10.30
N LEU A 230 4.35 21.09 -11.23
CA LEU A 230 5.63 21.06 -11.87
C LEU A 230 6.04 22.54 -12.06
N LYS A 231 7.17 22.97 -11.49
CA LYS A 231 7.69 24.35 -11.57
C LYS A 231 9.07 24.35 -12.24
N ASP A 232 9.23 25.14 -13.31
CA ASP A 232 10.49 25.33 -14.04
C ASP A 232 11.21 24.05 -14.51
N GLY A 233 10.47 22.97 -14.82
CA GLY A 233 11.09 21.69 -15.20
C GLY A 233 11.21 20.68 -14.06
N GLU A 234 11.04 21.10 -12.80
CA GLU A 234 11.12 20.25 -11.60
C GLU A 234 9.76 20.06 -10.90
N ASN A 235 9.70 19.11 -9.95
CA ASN A 235 8.54 18.91 -9.09
C ASN A 235 8.35 20.11 -8.16
N PHE A 236 7.11 20.57 -8.02
CA PHE A 236 6.81 21.68 -7.11
C PHE A 236 7.02 21.26 -5.64
N GLU A 237 7.66 22.14 -4.87
CA GLU A 237 7.92 21.96 -3.45
C GLU A 237 7.62 23.24 -2.68
N TYR A 238 7.05 23.09 -1.47
CA TYR A 238 6.90 24.19 -0.53
C TYR A 238 8.21 24.41 0.22
N GLU A 239 8.66 25.66 0.28
CA GLU A 239 9.79 26.07 1.13
C GLU A 239 9.27 26.41 2.53
N LEU A 240 9.52 25.51 3.49
CA LEU A 240 9.26 25.73 4.91
C LEU A 240 10.58 25.99 5.65
N ASN A 241 10.48 26.50 6.88
CA ASN A 241 11.67 26.73 7.72
C ASN A 241 12.44 25.45 8.09
N ILE A 242 11.81 24.28 7.93
CA ILE A 242 12.39 22.95 8.13
C ILE A 242 12.95 22.32 6.84
N GLY A 243 12.85 23.01 5.71
CA GLY A 243 13.28 22.51 4.40
C GLY A 243 12.13 22.38 3.40
N LYS A 244 12.42 21.72 2.27
CA LYS A 244 11.48 21.55 1.16
C LYS A 244 10.55 20.36 1.40
N ILE A 245 9.25 20.58 1.20
CA ILE A 245 8.21 19.54 1.34
C ILE A 245 7.38 19.46 0.06
N LYS A 246 7.25 18.25 -0.48
CA LYS A 246 6.37 17.98 -1.63
C LYS A 246 4.89 17.93 -1.22
N PRO A 247 3.96 18.32 -2.10
CA PRO A 247 2.52 18.23 -1.84
C PRO A 247 2.05 16.81 -1.46
N GLU A 248 2.55 15.76 -2.12
CA GLU A 248 2.20 14.36 -1.81
C GLU A 248 2.67 13.92 -0.42
N LYS A 249 3.71 14.55 0.14
CA LYS A 249 4.13 14.31 1.52
C LYS A 249 3.11 14.90 2.50
N ALA A 250 2.62 16.12 2.25
CA ALA A 250 1.54 16.71 3.05
C ALA A 250 0.26 15.86 2.99
N ALA A 251 -0.12 15.41 1.79
CA ALA A 251 -1.23 14.47 1.59
C ALA A 251 -1.04 13.17 2.38
N GLY A 252 0.16 12.59 2.32
CA GLY A 252 0.51 11.36 3.02
C GLY A 252 0.41 11.47 4.54
N GLU A 253 0.75 12.64 5.12
CA GLU A 253 0.57 12.86 6.56
C GLU A 253 -0.90 12.88 6.98
N VAL A 254 -1.79 13.48 6.18
CA VAL A 254 -3.25 13.45 6.42
C VAL A 254 -3.78 12.01 6.34
N LEU A 255 -3.40 11.26 5.31
CA LEU A 255 -3.79 9.85 5.15
C LEU A 255 -3.24 8.96 6.26
N LYS A 256 -2.02 9.22 6.74
CA LYS A 256 -1.39 8.51 7.86
C LYS A 256 -2.15 8.76 9.17
N PHE A 257 -2.58 9.99 9.40
CA PHE A 257 -3.46 10.34 10.52
C PHE A 257 -4.80 9.60 10.44
N CYS A 258 -5.46 9.62 9.27
CA CYS A 258 -6.70 8.89 9.01
C CYS A 258 -6.56 7.39 9.33
N ARG A 259 -5.52 6.74 8.79
CA ARG A 259 -5.24 5.31 9.00
C ARG A 259 -4.98 4.99 10.47
N LYS A 260 -4.22 5.84 11.17
CA LYS A 260 -3.95 5.67 12.60
C LYS A 260 -5.24 5.70 13.42
N GLU A 261 -6.12 6.66 13.17
CA GLU A 261 -7.38 6.79 13.91
C GLU A 261 -8.36 5.65 13.62
N LEU A 262 -8.38 5.09 12.40
CA LEU A 262 -9.15 3.88 12.09
C LEU A 262 -8.68 2.68 12.93
N ILE A 263 -7.36 2.47 13.01
CA ILE A 263 -6.77 1.37 13.80
C ILE A 263 -7.09 1.55 15.29
N ASN A 264 -6.97 2.78 15.81
CA ASN A 264 -7.33 3.09 17.19
C ASN A 264 -8.79 2.77 17.52
N GLN A 265 -9.69 2.92 16.54
CA GLN A 265 -11.11 2.58 16.65
C GLN A 265 -11.42 1.11 16.31
N GLN A 266 -10.41 0.24 16.16
CA GLN A 266 -10.56 -1.17 15.84
C GLN A 266 -11.31 -1.42 14.53
N VAL A 267 -11.24 -0.49 13.58
CA VAL A 267 -11.73 -0.71 12.22
C VAL A 267 -10.73 -1.59 11.48
N ASP A 268 -11.22 -2.63 10.83
CA ASP A 268 -10.38 -3.48 9.97
C ASP A 268 -9.91 -2.67 8.75
N VAL A 269 -8.60 -2.45 8.67
CA VAL A 269 -7.90 -1.78 7.56
C VAL A 269 -7.14 -2.78 6.69
N GLY A 270 -7.40 -4.07 6.84
CA GLY A 270 -6.77 -5.16 6.08
C GLY A 270 -7.38 -5.40 4.70
N GLY A 271 -8.61 -4.91 4.46
CA GLY A 271 -9.22 -4.83 3.13
C GLY A 271 -8.70 -3.61 2.36
N GLY A 272 -8.60 -3.72 1.04
CA GLY A 272 -8.15 -2.63 0.16
C GLY A 272 -8.93 -1.32 0.34
N ILE A 273 -8.32 -0.21 -0.10
CA ILE A 273 -8.81 1.15 0.07
C ILE A 273 -9.07 1.83 -1.27
N VAL A 274 -10.19 2.56 -1.36
CA VAL A 274 -10.45 3.48 -2.46
C VAL A 274 -10.19 4.90 -1.98
N ILE A 275 -9.31 5.63 -2.65
CA ILE A 275 -8.99 7.04 -2.36
C ILE A 275 -9.44 7.88 -3.55
N THR A 276 -10.16 8.96 -3.30
CA THR A 276 -10.70 9.78 -4.39
C THR A 276 -9.70 10.83 -4.90
N HIS A 277 -9.90 11.26 -6.14
CA HIS A 277 -9.19 12.37 -6.75
C HIS A 277 -10.11 13.17 -7.68
N PRO A 278 -9.77 14.43 -8.00
CA PRO A 278 -10.48 15.22 -9.00
C PRO A 278 -10.46 14.50 -10.34
N ALA A 279 -11.60 14.45 -11.04
CA ALA A 279 -11.71 13.75 -12.34
C ALA A 279 -10.77 14.33 -13.39
N SER A 280 -10.43 15.62 -13.23
CA SER A 280 -9.57 16.40 -14.10
C SER A 280 -8.07 16.24 -13.85
N TYR A 281 -7.67 15.38 -12.91
CA TYR A 281 -6.25 15.14 -12.63
C TYR A 281 -5.52 14.56 -13.82
N GLU A 282 -4.34 15.12 -14.07
CA GLU A 282 -3.38 14.57 -15.02
C GLU A 282 -2.67 13.34 -14.40
N PRO A 283 -2.07 12.45 -15.22
CA PRO A 283 -1.46 11.21 -14.74
C PRO A 283 -0.41 11.40 -13.63
N ASP A 284 0.35 12.50 -13.68
CA ASP A 284 1.37 12.82 -12.67
C ASP A 284 0.75 13.13 -11.29
N ALA A 285 -0.42 13.79 -11.27
CA ALA A 285 -1.17 14.03 -10.04
C ALA A 285 -1.81 12.75 -9.48
N ILE A 286 -2.30 11.85 -10.35
CA ILE A 286 -2.80 10.53 -9.95
C ILE A 286 -1.67 9.69 -9.33
N LYS A 287 -0.49 9.67 -9.97
CA LYS A 287 0.71 9.00 -9.45
C LYS A 287 1.11 9.56 -8.08
N ALA A 288 1.15 10.89 -7.94
CA ALA A 288 1.48 11.54 -6.68
C ALA A 288 0.47 11.24 -5.56
N THR A 289 -0.83 11.16 -5.86
CA THR A 289 -1.86 10.73 -4.89
C THR A 289 -1.65 9.27 -4.44
N ARG A 290 -1.29 8.37 -5.36
CA ARG A 290 -0.96 6.98 -5.02
C ARG A 290 0.28 6.89 -4.13
N GLU A 291 1.32 7.69 -4.40
CA GLU A 291 2.51 7.76 -3.56
C GLU A 291 2.18 8.32 -2.16
N ALA A 292 1.30 9.31 -2.04
CA ALA A 292 0.81 9.78 -0.74
C ALA A 292 0.18 8.64 0.10
N ALA A 293 -0.60 7.77 -0.53
CA ALA A 293 -1.21 6.61 0.14
C ALA A 293 -0.15 5.58 0.58
N LYS A 294 0.86 5.32 -0.26
CA LYS A 294 2.00 4.46 0.10
C LYS A 294 2.79 5.03 1.29
N LEU A 295 3.04 6.34 1.30
CA LEU A 295 3.68 7.04 2.42
C LEU A 295 2.88 6.92 3.73
N ALA A 296 1.56 6.78 3.65
CA ALA A 296 0.68 6.56 4.79
C ALA A 296 0.66 5.11 5.31
N GLY A 297 1.32 4.18 4.62
CA GLY A 297 1.42 2.76 5.01
C GLY A 297 0.35 1.84 4.44
N TRP A 298 -0.35 2.27 3.38
CA TRP A 298 -1.18 1.38 2.56
C TRP A 298 -0.30 0.60 1.58
N LYS A 299 -0.64 -0.68 1.32
CA LYS A 299 0.11 -1.50 0.36
C LYS A 299 -0.29 -1.10 -1.06
N GLU A 300 0.66 -1.18 -1.98
CA GLU A 300 0.44 -0.76 -3.37
C GLU A 300 -0.70 -1.51 -4.06
N ASP A 301 -0.77 -2.84 -3.90
CA ASP A 301 -1.82 -3.68 -4.50
C ASP A 301 -3.22 -3.46 -3.89
N ASP A 302 -3.29 -2.78 -2.74
CA ASP A 302 -4.52 -2.52 -2.00
C ASP A 302 -5.08 -1.11 -2.28
N ILE A 303 -4.37 -0.26 -3.05
CA ILE A 303 -4.78 1.13 -3.34
C ILE A 303 -5.52 1.20 -4.68
N VAL A 304 -6.78 1.61 -4.62
CA VAL A 304 -7.61 1.96 -5.77
C VAL A 304 -7.87 3.45 -5.77
N LEU A 305 -7.84 4.09 -6.95
CA LEU A 305 -8.19 5.50 -7.11
C LEU A 305 -9.52 5.62 -7.84
N LEU A 306 -10.35 6.59 -7.43
CA LEU A 306 -11.66 6.84 -8.02
C LEU A 306 -11.91 8.34 -8.20
N ALA A 307 -12.43 8.73 -9.35
CA ALA A 307 -12.81 10.13 -9.58
C ALA A 307 -13.95 10.58 -8.64
N GLU A 308 -13.78 11.73 -8.00
CA GLU A 308 -14.75 12.35 -7.06
C GLU A 308 -16.18 12.42 -7.59
N PRO A 309 -16.46 13.01 -8.78
CA PRO A 309 -17.83 13.10 -9.26
C PRO A 309 -18.46 11.73 -9.55
N LYS A 310 -17.65 10.74 -9.97
CA LYS A 310 -18.11 9.37 -10.16
C LYS A 310 -18.45 8.71 -8.82
N ALA A 311 -17.63 8.92 -7.79
CA ALA A 311 -17.91 8.47 -6.43
C ALA A 311 -19.22 9.09 -5.90
N ALA A 312 -19.41 10.40 -6.05
CA ALA A 312 -20.65 11.08 -5.68
C ALA A 312 -21.87 10.48 -6.41
N LEU A 313 -21.77 10.19 -7.71
CA LEU A 313 -22.83 9.55 -8.48
C LEU A 313 -23.12 8.12 -7.98
N TYR A 314 -22.11 7.34 -7.61
CA TYR A 314 -22.29 6.01 -7.02
C TYR A 314 -23.09 6.08 -5.70
N ASP A 315 -22.77 7.02 -4.80
CA ASP A 315 -23.53 7.20 -3.56
C ASP A 315 -25.00 7.55 -3.84
N PHE A 316 -25.24 8.49 -4.76
CA PHE A 316 -26.58 8.92 -5.13
C PHE A 316 -27.41 7.75 -5.68
N LEU A 317 -26.90 7.04 -6.69
CA LEU A 317 -27.62 5.94 -7.34
C LEU A 317 -27.86 4.76 -6.40
N HIS A 318 -26.91 4.47 -5.51
CA HIS A 318 -27.07 3.44 -4.48
C HIS A 318 -28.21 3.79 -3.51
N ARG A 319 -28.22 5.02 -2.99
CA ARG A 319 -29.26 5.50 -2.08
C ARG A 319 -30.63 5.56 -2.75
N PHE A 320 -30.67 5.93 -4.03
CA PHE A 320 -31.89 5.87 -4.83
C PHE A 320 -32.41 4.44 -4.96
N THR A 321 -31.53 3.49 -5.33
CA THR A 321 -31.88 2.07 -5.47
C THR A 321 -32.38 1.46 -4.16
N ASN A 322 -31.83 1.88 -3.03
CA ASN A 322 -32.26 1.44 -1.70
C ASN A 322 -33.56 2.10 -1.20
N GLY A 323 -34.12 3.06 -1.94
CA GLY A 323 -35.28 3.85 -1.50
C GLY A 323 -34.97 4.76 -0.32
N GLU A 324 -33.72 5.19 -0.16
CA GLU A 324 -33.32 6.17 0.86
C GLU A 324 -33.58 7.61 0.38
N ILE A 325 -33.59 7.82 -0.94
CA ILE A 325 -33.93 9.08 -1.58
C ILE A 325 -34.91 8.80 -2.74
N PHE A 326 -35.79 9.76 -3.01
CA PHE A 326 -36.85 9.64 -4.03
C PHE A 326 -36.82 10.84 -4.99
N PRO A 327 -35.79 10.94 -5.85
CA PRO A 327 -35.75 11.96 -6.88
C PRO A 327 -36.84 11.74 -7.92
N ASN A 328 -37.30 12.82 -8.55
CA ASN A 328 -38.21 12.77 -9.69
C ASN A 328 -37.47 12.37 -10.98
N LEU A 329 -36.80 11.21 -10.96
CA LEU A 329 -35.95 10.73 -12.04
C LEU A 329 -36.61 9.53 -12.75
N ASP A 330 -36.83 9.64 -14.07
CA ASP A 330 -37.37 8.55 -14.88
C ASP A 330 -36.25 7.61 -15.33
N THR A 331 -36.05 6.53 -14.59
CA THR A 331 -35.00 5.54 -14.87
C THR A 331 -35.43 4.41 -15.79
N SER A 332 -36.61 4.50 -16.42
CA SER A 332 -37.07 3.54 -17.44
C SER A 332 -36.30 3.64 -18.76
N ARG A 333 -35.58 4.76 -18.94
CA ARG A 333 -34.71 5.04 -20.08
C ARG A 333 -33.32 5.38 -19.59
N SER A 334 -32.37 5.42 -20.52
CA SER A 334 -31.06 5.98 -20.23
C SER A 334 -31.13 7.50 -20.01
N LEU A 335 -30.30 7.97 -19.08
CA LEU A 335 -30.26 9.34 -18.58
C LEU A 335 -28.86 9.92 -18.74
N ASN A 336 -28.78 11.17 -19.18
CA ASN A 336 -27.54 11.94 -19.15
C ASN A 336 -27.51 12.79 -17.87
N ILE A 337 -26.64 12.43 -16.94
CA ILE A 337 -26.48 13.11 -15.65
C ILE A 337 -25.17 13.87 -15.63
N LEU A 338 -25.25 15.20 -15.51
CA LEU A 338 -24.11 16.06 -15.25
C LEU A 338 -23.83 16.07 -13.74
N VAL A 339 -22.66 15.64 -13.31
CA VAL A 339 -22.22 15.83 -11.93
C VAL A 339 -21.49 17.16 -11.84
N TYR A 340 -21.90 17.99 -10.90
CA TYR A 340 -21.32 19.30 -10.61
C TYR A 340 -20.81 19.29 -9.17
N ASP A 341 -19.51 19.03 -9.00
CA ASP A 341 -18.86 18.92 -7.70
C ASP A 341 -18.08 20.20 -7.38
N LEU A 342 -18.68 21.07 -6.57
CA LEU A 342 -18.09 22.35 -6.15
C LEU A 342 -17.67 22.28 -4.68
N GLY A 343 -16.39 22.02 -4.47
CA GLY A 343 -15.76 21.96 -3.16
C GLY A 343 -15.24 23.32 -2.67
N GLY A 344 -14.35 23.25 -1.68
CA GLY A 344 -13.69 24.44 -1.12
C GLY A 344 -12.67 25.09 -2.05
N GLY A 345 -12.00 24.33 -2.92
CA GLY A 345 -10.97 24.86 -3.82
C GLY A 345 -11.10 24.46 -5.30
N THR A 346 -11.83 23.39 -5.60
CA THR A 346 -11.97 22.84 -6.95
C THR A 346 -13.42 22.73 -7.37
N LEU A 347 -13.64 22.85 -8.68
CA LEU A 347 -14.89 22.53 -9.36
C LEU A 347 -14.59 21.42 -10.37
N ASP A 348 -15.10 20.24 -10.09
CA ASP A 348 -15.02 19.10 -10.99
C ASP A 348 -16.39 18.87 -11.61
N THR A 349 -16.41 18.74 -12.94
CA THR A 349 -17.63 18.51 -13.70
C THR A 349 -17.44 17.30 -14.60
N SER A 350 -18.46 16.46 -14.71
CA SER A 350 -18.43 15.29 -15.59
C SER A 350 -19.83 14.94 -16.06
N LEU A 351 -19.93 14.43 -17.28
CA LEU A 351 -21.19 13.95 -17.83
C LEU A 351 -21.15 12.44 -17.94
N HIS A 352 -22.17 11.80 -17.38
CA HIS A 352 -22.34 10.35 -17.39
C HIS A 352 -23.66 9.96 -18.05
N LYS A 353 -23.61 8.88 -18.82
CA LYS A 353 -24.80 8.15 -19.24
C LYS A 353 -25.09 7.09 -18.19
N VAL A 354 -26.27 7.15 -17.61
CA VAL A 354 -26.75 6.22 -16.58
C VAL A 354 -27.88 5.40 -17.16
N GLU A 355 -27.81 4.09 -17.01
CA GLU A 355 -28.83 3.16 -17.52
C GLU A 355 -29.13 2.09 -16.47
N TRP A 356 -30.42 1.83 -16.22
CA TRP A 356 -30.82 0.74 -15.35
C TRP A 356 -30.68 -0.59 -16.10
N ASN A 357 -29.85 -1.49 -15.59
CA ASN A 357 -29.75 -2.84 -16.09
C ASN A 357 -30.66 -3.76 -15.25
N SER A 358 -31.74 -4.24 -15.85
CA SER A 358 -32.71 -5.12 -15.18
C SER A 358 -32.13 -6.49 -14.81
N ASP A 359 -31.16 -7.00 -15.57
CA ASP A 359 -30.63 -8.36 -15.40
C ASP A 359 -29.79 -8.47 -14.12
N ILE A 360 -29.03 -7.42 -13.81
CA ILE A 360 -28.23 -7.32 -12.58
C ILE A 360 -28.86 -6.43 -11.51
N SER A 361 -30.02 -5.81 -11.81
CA SER A 361 -30.75 -4.89 -10.93
C SER A 361 -29.86 -3.77 -10.37
N GLN A 362 -29.04 -3.18 -11.23
CA GLN A 362 -28.06 -2.15 -10.90
C GLN A 362 -27.97 -1.11 -12.03
N PHE A 363 -27.49 0.09 -11.70
CA PHE A 363 -27.17 1.12 -12.68
C PHE A 363 -25.80 0.88 -13.30
N ILE A 364 -25.73 0.98 -14.63
CA ILE A 364 -24.48 1.08 -15.39
C ILE A 364 -24.16 2.56 -15.59
N ILE A 365 -22.92 2.95 -15.32
CA ILE A 365 -22.43 4.32 -15.45
C ILE A 365 -21.36 4.38 -16.54
N ASP A 366 -21.71 4.95 -17.68
CA ASP A 366 -20.80 5.21 -18.79
C ASP A 366 -20.32 6.68 -18.75
N ASP A 367 -19.02 6.90 -18.68
CA ASP A 367 -18.45 8.24 -18.72
C ASP A 367 -18.51 8.79 -20.16
N ILE A 368 -19.13 9.96 -20.37
CA ILE A 368 -19.22 10.63 -21.68
C ILE A 368 -18.11 11.68 -21.85
N SER A 369 -17.95 12.55 -20.87
CA SER A 369 -16.96 13.63 -20.90
C SER A 369 -16.60 14.10 -19.49
N ILE A 370 -15.37 14.60 -19.35
CA ILE A 370 -14.81 15.11 -18.09
C ILE A 370 -14.34 16.55 -18.31
N GLY A 371 -14.66 17.42 -17.37
CA GLY A 371 -14.26 18.82 -17.38
C GLY A 371 -12.77 18.99 -17.14
N SER A 372 -12.22 20.08 -17.65
CA SER A 372 -10.84 20.48 -17.44
C SER A 372 -10.62 20.92 -15.99
N ARG A 373 -9.38 20.77 -15.52
CA ARG A 373 -9.01 21.12 -14.16
C ARG A 373 -9.21 22.61 -13.94
N THR A 374 -9.93 22.94 -12.88
CA THR A 374 -10.11 24.33 -12.43
C THR A 374 -9.60 24.53 -11.02
N ARG A 375 -9.18 25.76 -10.73
CA ARG A 375 -8.77 26.22 -9.40
C ARG A 375 -9.81 27.21 -8.88
N VAL A 376 -11.07 26.81 -8.92
CA VAL A 376 -12.22 27.60 -8.43
C VAL A 376 -13.07 26.79 -7.46
N GLY A 377 -13.45 27.39 -6.34
CA GLY A 377 -14.25 26.78 -5.30
C GLY A 377 -14.73 27.83 -4.28
N GLY A 378 -15.08 27.37 -3.09
CA GLY A 378 -15.48 28.23 -1.98
C GLY A 378 -14.47 29.30 -1.58
N ASP A 379 -13.17 29.02 -1.69
CA ASP A 379 -12.08 29.93 -1.32
C ASP A 379 -12.06 31.20 -2.20
N GLN A 380 -12.43 31.07 -3.48
CA GLN A 380 -12.56 32.21 -4.40
C GLN A 380 -13.79 33.06 -4.08
N VAL A 381 -14.88 32.44 -3.62
CA VAL A 381 -16.05 33.18 -3.12
C VAL A 381 -15.67 34.00 -1.89
N ASP A 382 -14.92 33.40 -0.97
CA ASP A 382 -14.45 34.07 0.24
C ASP A 382 -13.55 35.25 -0.11
N GLU A 383 -12.59 35.07 -1.02
CA GLU A 383 -11.74 36.16 -1.51
C GLU A 383 -12.54 37.26 -2.21
N LYS A 384 -13.56 36.93 -3.00
CA LYS A 384 -14.42 37.93 -3.66
C LYS A 384 -15.25 38.74 -2.66
N ILE A 385 -15.77 38.09 -1.61
CA ILE A 385 -16.44 38.79 -0.50
C ILE A 385 -15.45 39.73 0.21
N VAL A 386 -14.24 39.27 0.50
CA VAL A 386 -13.19 40.11 1.12
C VAL A 386 -12.81 41.28 0.21
N ALA A 387 -12.58 41.03 -1.07
CA ALA A 387 -12.26 42.08 -2.04
C ALA A 387 -13.37 43.14 -2.13
N TYR A 388 -14.63 42.70 -2.14
CA TYR A 388 -15.79 43.60 -2.10
C TYR A 388 -15.82 44.44 -0.82
N LEU A 389 -15.54 43.85 0.36
CA LEU A 389 -15.44 44.60 1.61
C LEU A 389 -14.29 45.61 1.61
N PHE A 390 -13.13 45.27 1.03
CA PHE A 390 -12.00 46.19 0.88
C PHE A 390 -12.36 47.40 -0.01
N ASP A 391 -13.16 47.18 -1.05
CA ASP A 391 -13.65 48.25 -1.93
C ASP A 391 -14.69 49.13 -1.22
N LYS A 392 -15.70 48.52 -0.61
CA LYS A 392 -16.87 49.27 -0.07
C LYS A 392 -16.70 49.79 1.35
N TYR A 393 -15.87 49.17 2.19
CA TYR A 393 -15.66 49.59 3.57
C TYR A 393 -14.44 50.50 3.70
N SER A 394 -14.65 51.78 3.39
CA SER A 394 -13.60 52.82 3.27
C SER A 394 -12.64 52.96 4.46
N ARG A 395 -13.03 52.53 5.67
CA ARG A 395 -12.14 52.54 6.84
C ARG A 395 -10.93 51.62 6.67
N ILE A 396 -11.02 50.56 5.87
CA ILE A 396 -9.90 49.64 5.60
C ILE A 396 -8.75 50.36 4.88
N GLN A 397 -9.07 51.28 3.97
CA GLN A 397 -8.08 52.03 3.20
C GLN A 397 -7.20 52.94 4.08
N ARG A 398 -7.62 53.22 5.32
CA ARG A 398 -6.87 54.03 6.30
C ARG A 398 -5.86 53.21 7.11
N LEU A 399 -5.87 51.88 6.98
CA LEU A 399 -4.94 50.99 7.67
C LEU A 399 -3.58 50.97 6.97
N SER A 400 -2.53 50.67 7.74
CA SER A 400 -1.20 50.44 7.19
C SER A 400 -1.18 49.22 6.26
N ALA A 401 -0.23 49.14 5.32
CA ALA A 401 -0.13 47.97 4.43
C ALA A 401 0.04 46.63 5.18
N PRO A 402 0.84 46.54 6.27
CA PRO A 402 0.88 45.34 7.12
C PRO A 402 -0.48 44.97 7.73
N ASP A 403 -1.22 45.96 8.25
CA ASP A 403 -2.54 45.72 8.86
C ASP A 403 -3.57 45.30 7.82
N GLN A 404 -3.53 45.87 6.60
CA GLN A 404 -4.37 45.44 5.50
C GLN A 404 -4.08 43.98 5.11
N LYS A 405 -2.81 43.56 5.12
CA LYS A 405 -2.43 42.17 4.85
C LYS A 405 -2.92 41.22 5.94
N LYS A 406 -2.76 41.57 7.22
CA LYS A 406 -3.29 40.79 8.35
C LYS A 406 -4.82 40.71 8.28
N LEU A 407 -5.47 41.84 8.06
CA LEU A 407 -6.93 41.94 7.96
C LEU A 407 -7.49 41.09 6.82
N ARG A 408 -6.87 41.10 5.64
CA ARG A 408 -7.30 40.24 4.51
C ARG A 408 -7.32 38.78 4.91
N HIS A 409 -6.33 38.31 5.67
CA HIS A 409 -6.27 36.93 6.14
C HIS A 409 -7.38 36.60 7.16
N GLU A 410 -7.55 37.45 8.18
CA GLU A 410 -8.62 37.30 9.17
C GLU A 410 -10.01 37.31 8.50
N LEU A 411 -10.21 38.21 7.55
CA LEU A 411 -11.48 38.33 6.82
C LEU A 411 -11.76 37.16 5.90
N ARG A 412 -10.76 36.46 5.34
CA ARG A 412 -11.03 35.23 4.55
C ARG A 412 -11.65 34.15 5.41
N ILE A 413 -11.11 33.92 6.61
CA ILE A 413 -11.64 32.93 7.56
C ILE A 413 -13.07 33.31 7.99
N TYR A 414 -13.31 34.59 8.26
CA TYR A 414 -14.64 35.04 8.64
C TYR A 414 -15.62 35.08 7.45
N ALA A 415 -15.15 35.39 6.24
CA ALA A 415 -15.97 35.38 5.02
C ALA A 415 -16.51 33.98 4.72
N GLU A 416 -15.71 32.93 4.95
CA GLU A 416 -16.16 31.53 4.85
C GLU A 416 -17.38 31.28 5.77
N LYS A 417 -17.26 31.65 7.05
CA LYS A 417 -18.34 31.51 8.06
C LYS A 417 -19.56 32.37 7.69
N PHE A 418 -19.33 33.61 7.25
CA PHE A 418 -20.38 34.52 6.83
C PHE A 418 -21.15 34.01 5.62
N LYS A 419 -20.45 33.53 4.59
CA LYS A 419 -21.02 32.96 3.35
C LYS A 419 -21.98 31.82 3.65
N GLN A 420 -21.58 30.90 4.53
CA GLN A 420 -22.43 29.78 4.96
C GLN A 420 -23.73 30.27 5.63
N VAL A 421 -23.62 31.18 6.59
CA VAL A 421 -24.79 31.75 7.31
C VAL A 421 -25.66 32.58 6.38
N TRP A 422 -25.05 33.34 5.47
CA TRP A 422 -25.73 34.16 4.47
C TRP A 422 -26.60 33.29 3.56
N GLY A 423 -26.03 32.23 2.98
CA GLY A 423 -26.75 31.30 2.11
C GLY A 423 -27.90 30.60 2.84
N ALA A 424 -27.63 30.06 4.04
CA ALA A 424 -28.64 29.38 4.84
C ALA A 424 -29.82 30.31 5.19
N LYS A 425 -29.55 31.55 5.61
CA LYS A 425 -30.62 32.52 5.93
C LYS A 425 -31.37 33.01 4.69
N TYR A 426 -30.71 33.16 3.55
CA TYR A 426 -31.36 33.56 2.31
C TYR A 426 -32.40 32.53 1.84
N ILE A 427 -32.05 31.25 1.84
CA ILE A 427 -32.96 30.16 1.41
C ILE A 427 -34.23 30.13 2.26
N HIS A 428 -34.13 30.45 3.54
CA HIS A 428 -35.26 30.47 4.48
C HIS A 428 -35.94 31.85 4.58
N SER A 429 -35.50 32.85 3.82
CA SER A 429 -36.12 34.18 3.83
C SER A 429 -37.44 34.13 3.06
N GLN A 430 -38.50 34.67 3.65
CA GLN A 430 -39.80 34.84 2.98
C GLN A 430 -39.74 35.92 1.89
N ASP A 431 -38.85 36.90 2.07
CA ASP A 431 -38.59 37.97 1.11
C ASP A 431 -37.12 37.89 0.69
N GLN A 432 -36.87 37.24 -0.44
CA GLN A 432 -35.53 37.11 -1.02
C GLN A 432 -35.09 38.40 -1.74
N GLU A 433 -36.02 39.23 -2.21
CA GLU A 433 -35.70 40.47 -2.92
C GLU A 433 -35.14 41.54 -1.98
N GLU A 434 -35.67 41.63 -0.76
CA GLU A 434 -35.19 42.56 0.27
C GLU A 434 -34.14 41.96 1.22
N PHE A 435 -33.74 40.70 1.02
CA PHE A 435 -32.82 40.02 1.93
C PHE A 435 -31.48 40.74 2.09
N LYS A 436 -31.08 40.98 3.34
CA LYS A 436 -29.76 41.49 3.71
C LYS A 436 -29.28 40.86 5.02
N LEU A 437 -27.98 40.58 5.11
CA LEU A 437 -27.35 40.09 6.33
C LEU A 437 -26.17 40.98 6.72
N GLN A 438 -26.06 41.25 8.01
CA GLN A 438 -24.99 42.07 8.57
C GLN A 438 -23.73 41.23 8.82
N PHE A 439 -22.62 41.64 8.21
CA PHE A 439 -21.27 41.17 8.48
C PHE A 439 -20.72 41.92 9.69
N ASN A 440 -20.56 41.22 10.82
CA ASN A 440 -20.13 41.80 12.10
C ASN A 440 -18.88 41.10 12.61
N TYR A 441 -17.72 41.72 12.42
CA TYR A 441 -16.45 41.14 12.84
C TYR A 441 -15.57 42.17 13.56
N LEU A 442 -14.89 41.73 14.61
CA LEU A 442 -13.93 42.55 15.36
C LEU A 442 -12.52 42.07 15.00
N ALA A 443 -11.89 42.77 14.05
CA ALA A 443 -10.60 42.40 13.49
C ALA A 443 -9.42 43.05 14.23
N LEU A 444 -8.19 42.67 13.85
CA LEU A 444 -6.93 43.23 14.36
C LEU A 444 -6.86 43.20 15.89
N ASP A 445 -6.99 41.99 16.44
CA ASP A 445 -6.93 41.71 17.88
C ASP A 445 -7.93 42.50 18.72
N GLY A 446 -9.10 42.80 18.16
CA GLY A 446 -10.16 43.49 18.88
C GLY A 446 -10.29 44.99 18.56
N ASN A 447 -9.37 45.57 17.79
CA ASN A 447 -9.24 47.02 17.67
C ASN A 447 -9.95 47.61 16.43
N PHE A 448 -10.43 46.78 15.51
CA PHE A 448 -11.02 47.24 14.26
C PHE A 448 -12.40 46.61 14.00
N PRO A 449 -13.50 47.26 14.43
CA PRO A 449 -14.85 46.75 14.18
C PRO A 449 -15.26 46.97 12.73
N ILE A 450 -15.68 45.90 12.07
CA ILE A 450 -16.28 45.89 10.75
C ILE A 450 -17.75 45.51 10.89
N THR A 451 -18.59 46.45 10.50
CA THR A 451 -20.05 46.29 10.44
C THR A 451 -20.50 46.74 9.06
N TYR A 452 -20.94 45.79 8.23
CA TYR A 452 -21.38 46.05 6.86
C TYR A 452 -22.53 45.10 6.47
N SER A 453 -23.59 45.62 5.87
CA SER A 453 -24.73 44.79 5.42
C SER A 453 -24.58 44.42 3.96
N ILE A 454 -24.68 43.12 3.64
CA ILE A 454 -24.62 42.60 2.27
C ILE A 454 -25.99 42.03 1.90
N ASN A 455 -26.62 42.62 0.88
CA ASN A 455 -27.87 42.14 0.29
C ASN A 455 -27.63 41.22 -0.91
N TYR A 456 -28.71 40.65 -1.49
CA TYR A 456 -28.64 39.76 -2.65
C TYR A 456 -27.90 40.38 -3.86
N ARG A 457 -28.27 41.62 -4.26
CA ARG A 457 -27.66 42.30 -5.42
C ARG A 457 -26.17 42.58 -5.22
N GLN A 458 -25.79 42.97 -4.01
CA GLN A 458 -24.39 43.20 -3.65
C GLN A 458 -23.59 41.90 -3.61
N MET A 459 -24.19 40.80 -3.16
CA MET A 459 -23.57 39.49 -3.23
C MET A 459 -23.37 39.05 -4.69
N GLN A 460 -24.36 39.26 -5.56
CA GLN A 460 -24.20 39.03 -7.00
C GLN A 460 -23.12 39.91 -7.62
N GLU A 461 -23.05 41.19 -7.25
CA GLU A 461 -22.01 42.10 -7.72
C GLU A 461 -20.61 41.62 -7.30
N ALA A 462 -20.46 41.20 -6.05
CA ALA A 462 -19.20 40.65 -5.54
C ALA A 462 -18.75 39.41 -6.31
N LEU A 463 -19.70 38.56 -6.73
CA LEU A 463 -19.44 37.28 -7.39
C LEU A 463 -19.60 37.30 -8.91
N LYS A 464 -19.83 38.48 -9.51
CA LYS A 464 -20.19 38.62 -10.94
C LYS A 464 -19.23 37.89 -11.89
N ASP A 465 -17.94 37.93 -11.59
CA ASP A 465 -16.90 37.33 -12.43
C ASP A 465 -16.96 35.79 -12.36
N LEU A 466 -17.24 35.24 -11.16
CA LEU A 466 -17.37 33.79 -10.96
C LEU A 466 -18.67 33.25 -11.55
N LEU A 467 -19.74 34.04 -11.50
CA LEU A 467 -21.06 33.67 -12.01
C LEU A 467 -21.17 33.80 -13.53
N CYS A 468 -20.32 34.59 -14.18
CA CYS A 468 -20.35 34.84 -15.63
C CYS A 468 -21.78 35.12 -16.14
N LEU A 469 -22.46 36.11 -15.54
CA LEU A 469 -23.87 36.40 -15.81
C LEU A 469 -24.15 36.81 -17.27
N ASP A 470 -23.12 37.21 -18.00
CA ASP A 470 -23.18 37.56 -19.42
C ASP A 470 -23.31 36.34 -20.34
N ILE A 471 -22.86 35.15 -19.91
CA ILE A 471 -22.95 33.91 -20.69
C ILE A 471 -24.40 33.43 -20.77
N GLN A 472 -24.97 33.39 -21.97
CA GLN A 472 -26.33 32.91 -22.20
C GLN A 472 -26.37 31.39 -22.50
N PRO A 473 -27.49 30.70 -22.23
CA PRO A 473 -27.65 29.26 -22.46
C PRO A 473 -27.39 28.81 -23.91
N ASP A 474 -27.77 29.64 -24.88
CA ASP A 474 -27.67 29.35 -26.32
C ASP A 474 -26.25 29.51 -26.89
N LEU A 475 -25.27 29.93 -26.07
CA LEU A 475 -23.89 30.05 -26.50
C LEU A 475 -23.31 28.70 -26.97
N ILE A 476 -23.61 27.62 -26.24
CA ILE A 476 -23.07 26.28 -26.50
C ILE A 476 -23.45 25.73 -27.88
N ASP A 477 -24.63 26.08 -28.37
CA ASP A 477 -25.12 25.65 -29.68
C ASP A 477 -24.29 26.27 -30.81
N LYS A 478 -23.84 27.52 -30.61
CA LYS A 478 -23.12 28.33 -31.60
C LYS A 478 -21.62 28.01 -31.66
N LEU A 479 -21.07 27.42 -30.60
CA LEU A 479 -19.65 27.13 -30.49
C LEU A 479 -19.27 25.85 -31.26
N ASP A 480 -18.17 25.91 -32.01
CA ASP A 480 -17.51 24.74 -32.60
C ASP A 480 -16.58 24.11 -31.55
N PRO A 481 -16.79 22.84 -31.14
CA PRO A 481 -15.92 22.18 -30.17
C PRO A 481 -14.44 22.17 -30.53
N LYS A 482 -14.08 22.28 -31.82
CA LYS A 482 -12.68 22.25 -32.27
C LYS A 482 -11.94 23.56 -32.05
N THR A 483 -12.64 24.69 -32.02
CA THR A 483 -12.01 26.02 -31.93
C THR A 483 -12.40 26.79 -30.67
N ALA A 484 -13.54 26.45 -30.04
CA ALA A 484 -14.09 27.18 -28.91
C ALA A 484 -13.12 27.28 -27.72
N PHE A 485 -12.27 26.28 -27.52
CA PHE A 485 -11.30 26.27 -26.42
C PHE A 485 -10.15 27.27 -26.58
N ASP A 486 -9.97 27.82 -27.78
CA ASP A 486 -9.01 28.89 -28.09
C ASP A 486 -9.61 30.30 -27.96
N GLU A 487 -10.91 30.41 -27.67
CA GLU A 487 -11.63 31.68 -27.54
C GLU A 487 -11.66 32.19 -26.08
N SER A 488 -11.80 33.51 -25.91
CA SER A 488 -11.73 34.22 -24.62
C SER A 488 -12.57 33.61 -23.47
N PRO A 489 -13.79 33.07 -23.67
CA PRO A 489 -14.53 32.44 -22.57
C PRO A 489 -13.77 31.25 -21.96
N PHE A 490 -13.06 30.49 -22.80
CA PHE A 490 -12.32 29.32 -22.38
C PHE A 490 -10.84 29.61 -22.14
N THR A 491 -10.25 30.70 -22.62
CA THR A 491 -8.86 31.04 -22.24
C THR A 491 -8.78 31.84 -20.95
N ASP A 492 -9.73 32.76 -20.73
CA ASP A 492 -9.59 33.79 -19.69
C ASP A 492 -10.51 33.52 -18.49
N ARG A 493 -11.53 32.68 -18.65
CA ARG A 493 -12.60 32.47 -17.65
C ARG A 493 -12.78 31.01 -17.22
N ARG A 494 -11.73 30.17 -17.37
CA ARG A 494 -11.76 28.76 -16.95
C ARG A 494 -12.12 28.59 -15.47
N ASP A 495 -11.59 29.45 -14.61
CA ASP A 495 -11.80 29.40 -13.16
C ASP A 495 -13.10 30.11 -12.73
N THR A 496 -14.24 29.68 -13.29
CA THR A 496 -15.58 30.20 -13.01
C THR A 496 -16.57 29.07 -12.77
N PHE A 497 -17.79 29.37 -12.32
CA PHE A 497 -18.82 28.35 -12.06
C PHE A 497 -19.56 27.87 -13.31
N VAL A 498 -19.30 28.51 -14.46
CA VAL A 498 -20.07 28.28 -15.69
C VAL A 498 -19.23 27.61 -16.76
N VAL A 499 -18.00 28.09 -16.98
CA VAL A 499 -17.15 27.60 -18.06
C VAL A 499 -16.84 26.11 -17.95
N PRO A 500 -16.65 25.50 -16.76
CA PRO A 500 -16.46 24.06 -16.65
C PRO A 500 -17.66 23.24 -17.11
N VAL A 501 -18.88 23.75 -16.89
CA VAL A 501 -20.10 23.10 -17.42
C VAL A 501 -20.11 23.19 -18.95
N LEU A 502 -19.81 24.36 -19.51
CA LEU A 502 -19.74 24.53 -20.97
C LEU A 502 -18.67 23.63 -21.59
N ASP A 503 -17.53 23.49 -20.93
CA ASP A 503 -16.44 22.63 -21.35
C ASP A 503 -16.92 21.18 -21.47
N VAL A 504 -17.50 20.61 -20.41
CA VAL A 504 -18.08 19.24 -20.45
C VAL A 504 -19.09 19.08 -21.58
N LEU A 505 -19.97 20.06 -21.77
CA LEU A 505 -20.98 20.01 -22.83
C LEU A 505 -20.39 20.09 -24.24
N LEU A 506 -19.36 20.91 -24.46
CA LEU A 506 -18.64 20.98 -25.73
C LEU A 506 -17.91 19.67 -26.02
N LYS A 507 -17.24 19.11 -25.02
CA LYS A 507 -16.57 17.80 -25.13
C LYS A 507 -17.57 16.71 -25.48
N ALA A 508 -18.73 16.70 -24.82
CA ALA A 508 -19.80 15.77 -25.15
C ALA A 508 -20.36 15.98 -26.56
N LYS A 509 -20.51 17.24 -27.00
CA LYS A 509 -20.95 17.59 -28.37
C LYS A 509 -19.98 17.06 -29.42
N ASP A 510 -18.68 17.15 -29.17
CA ASP A 510 -17.63 16.60 -30.04
C ASP A 510 -17.70 15.07 -30.08
N THR A 511 -17.70 14.41 -28.92
CA THR A 511 -17.74 12.95 -28.81
C THR A 511 -19.01 12.33 -29.41
N LEU A 512 -20.17 12.97 -29.22
CA LEU A 512 -21.47 12.44 -29.67
C LEU A 512 -21.91 12.99 -31.03
N GLY A 513 -21.16 13.92 -31.62
CA GLY A 513 -21.50 14.63 -32.86
C GLY A 513 -22.69 15.59 -32.75
N LYS A 514 -23.32 15.71 -31.58
CA LYS A 514 -24.43 16.62 -31.28
C LYS A 514 -24.47 16.91 -29.78
N LEU A 515 -25.04 18.06 -29.42
CA LEU A 515 -25.21 18.41 -28.01
C LEU A 515 -26.18 17.41 -27.34
N PRO A 516 -25.77 16.71 -26.27
CA PRO A 516 -26.69 15.83 -25.54
C PRO A 516 -27.70 16.64 -24.73
N LYS A 517 -28.94 16.15 -24.66
CA LYS A 517 -29.90 16.63 -23.68
C LYS A 517 -29.43 16.21 -22.28
N ILE A 518 -29.30 17.15 -21.35
CA ILE A 518 -29.01 16.87 -19.95
C ILE A 518 -30.32 16.65 -19.21
N ASP A 519 -30.48 15.45 -18.64
CA ASP A 519 -31.70 15.07 -17.93
C ASP A 519 -31.67 15.56 -16.49
N ALA A 520 -30.50 15.52 -15.85
CA ALA A 520 -30.31 15.99 -14.49
C ALA A 520 -28.91 16.54 -14.21
N ILE A 521 -28.81 17.44 -13.23
CA ILE A 521 -27.56 17.92 -12.64
C ILE A 521 -27.50 17.43 -11.20
N LEU A 522 -26.51 16.61 -10.87
CA LEU A 522 -26.22 16.17 -9.51
C LEU A 522 -25.27 17.16 -8.85
N LEU A 523 -25.76 17.88 -7.84
CA LEU A 523 -24.96 18.82 -7.07
C LEU A 523 -24.21 18.12 -5.95
N ASN A 524 -22.88 18.27 -5.93
CA ASN A 524 -21.99 17.75 -4.89
C ASN A 524 -21.01 18.82 -4.38
N GLY A 525 -20.46 18.63 -3.18
CA GLY A 525 -19.61 19.59 -2.48
C GLY A 525 -20.39 20.71 -1.78
N GLY A 526 -19.99 21.06 -0.54
CA GLY A 526 -20.73 21.99 0.32
C GLY A 526 -20.97 23.40 -0.25
N MET A 527 -20.22 23.83 -1.26
CA MET A 527 -20.41 25.13 -1.90
C MET A 527 -21.61 25.15 -2.87
N THR A 528 -22.13 23.98 -3.27
CA THR A 528 -23.36 23.89 -4.07
C THR A 528 -24.63 24.28 -3.32
N TYR A 529 -24.58 24.33 -1.99
CA TYR A 529 -25.69 24.88 -1.19
C TYR A 529 -25.85 26.39 -1.32
N PHE A 530 -24.86 27.07 -1.89
CA PHE A 530 -24.95 28.51 -1.99
C PHE A 530 -25.90 28.91 -3.11
N PRO A 531 -26.97 29.67 -2.81
CA PRO A 531 -28.10 29.87 -3.71
C PRO A 531 -27.73 30.37 -5.10
N LEU A 532 -26.77 31.30 -5.17
CA LEU A 532 -26.33 31.90 -6.44
C LEU A 532 -25.68 30.90 -7.39
N VAL A 533 -25.12 29.78 -6.89
CA VAL A 533 -24.58 28.71 -7.73
C VAL A 533 -25.72 27.94 -8.38
N THR A 534 -26.67 27.45 -7.59
CA THR A 534 -27.83 26.68 -8.08
C THR A 534 -28.69 27.50 -9.03
N GLU A 535 -29.03 28.73 -8.66
CA GLU A 535 -29.78 29.65 -9.53
C GLU A 535 -29.05 29.89 -10.85
N ARG A 536 -27.71 29.94 -10.83
CA ARG A 536 -26.93 30.14 -12.05
C ARG A 536 -26.97 28.92 -12.96
N LEU A 537 -26.88 27.71 -12.40
CA LEU A 537 -26.98 26.45 -13.14
C LEU A 537 -28.37 26.26 -13.76
N GLU A 538 -29.44 26.57 -13.02
CA GLU A 538 -30.81 26.53 -13.55
C GLU A 538 -31.02 27.51 -14.71
N ARG A 539 -30.43 28.72 -14.61
CA ARG A 539 -30.47 29.68 -15.72
C ARG A 539 -29.64 29.22 -16.91
N LEU A 540 -28.51 28.54 -16.69
CA LEU A 540 -27.61 28.07 -17.74
C LEU A 540 -28.20 26.87 -18.50
N LEU A 541 -28.86 25.96 -17.79
CA LEU A 541 -29.46 24.73 -18.33
C LEU A 541 -30.95 24.68 -17.96
N PRO A 542 -31.79 25.51 -18.61
CA PRO A 542 -33.21 25.61 -18.28
C PRO A 542 -33.94 24.30 -18.58
N GLY A 543 -34.78 23.86 -17.65
CA GLY A 543 -35.58 22.64 -17.78
C GLY A 543 -34.87 21.34 -17.41
N THR A 544 -33.63 21.42 -16.92
CA THR A 544 -32.90 20.27 -16.36
C THR A 544 -33.24 20.07 -14.88
N LEU A 545 -33.38 18.81 -14.45
CA LEU A 545 -33.69 18.49 -13.05
C LEU A 545 -32.45 18.69 -12.16
N ILE A 546 -32.55 19.48 -11.10
CA ILE A 546 -31.51 19.60 -10.08
C ILE A 546 -31.69 18.49 -9.04
N LEU A 547 -30.66 17.67 -8.85
CA LEU A 547 -30.60 16.59 -7.87
C LEU A 547 -29.67 17.01 -6.72
N SER A 548 -30.19 16.93 -5.50
CA SER A 548 -29.41 17.18 -4.29
C SER A 548 -28.91 15.87 -3.68
N GLN A 549 -27.65 15.86 -3.24
CA GLN A 549 -27.06 14.74 -2.50
C GLN A 549 -27.58 14.59 -1.06
N GLY A 550 -28.20 15.63 -0.49
CA GLY A 550 -28.56 15.70 0.93
C GLY A 550 -27.35 15.91 1.86
N ASP A 551 -26.31 15.10 1.74
CA ASP A 551 -25.05 15.23 2.50
C ASP A 551 -23.84 15.27 1.54
N PRO A 552 -23.67 16.37 0.77
CA PRO A 552 -22.67 16.46 -0.28
C PRO A 552 -21.23 16.35 0.24
N ASP A 553 -20.96 16.75 1.48
CA ASP A 553 -19.62 16.64 2.08
C ASP A 553 -19.22 15.19 2.42
N LEU A 554 -20.19 14.26 2.44
CA LEU A 554 -19.96 12.86 2.82
C LEU A 554 -20.16 11.88 1.64
N ALA A 555 -20.86 12.31 0.59
CA ALA A 555 -21.27 11.47 -0.53
C ALA A 555 -20.08 10.84 -1.26
N VAL A 556 -19.01 11.60 -1.49
CA VAL A 556 -17.80 11.13 -2.18
C VAL A 556 -17.15 9.96 -1.44
N ALA A 557 -16.93 10.09 -0.13
CA ALA A 557 -16.31 9.04 0.68
C ALA A 557 -17.19 7.78 0.73
N ARG A 558 -18.52 7.95 0.93
CA ARG A 558 -19.47 6.83 0.91
C ARG A 558 -19.47 6.12 -0.44
N GLY A 559 -19.51 6.87 -1.53
CA GLY A 559 -19.44 6.37 -2.89
C GLY A 559 -18.15 5.58 -3.16
N ALA A 560 -17.01 6.06 -2.68
CA ALA A 560 -15.74 5.34 -2.75
C ALA A 560 -15.78 4.01 -1.98
N ALA A 561 -16.39 3.99 -0.78
CA ALA A 561 -16.55 2.77 0.00
C ALA A 561 -17.53 1.78 -0.66
N LEU A 562 -18.58 2.27 -1.32
CA LEU A 562 -19.50 1.46 -2.12
C LEU A 562 -18.80 0.89 -3.36
N TYR A 563 -17.99 1.69 -4.05
CA TYR A 563 -17.19 1.23 -5.19
C TYR A 563 -16.25 0.08 -4.78
N ALA A 564 -15.57 0.21 -3.63
CA ALA A 564 -14.72 -0.83 -3.07
C ALA A 564 -15.45 -2.18 -2.84
N SER A 565 -16.77 -2.14 -2.61
CA SER A 565 -17.58 -3.35 -2.39
C SER A 565 -17.96 -4.12 -3.65
N GLY A 566 -17.88 -3.49 -4.82
CA GLY A 566 -18.29 -4.08 -6.09
C GLY A 566 -19.81 -4.14 -6.34
N THR A 567 -20.60 -3.29 -5.66
CA THR A 567 -22.08 -3.33 -5.70
C THR A 567 -22.74 -2.65 -6.88
N LEU A 568 -21.99 -1.91 -7.70
CA LEU A 568 -22.51 -1.25 -8.91
C LEU A 568 -21.65 -1.52 -10.16
N GLU A 569 -20.38 -1.91 -9.98
CA GLU A 569 -19.51 -2.52 -10.99
C GLU A 569 -18.53 -3.48 -10.28
N PRO A 570 -18.13 -4.63 -10.85
CA PRO A 570 -17.07 -5.43 -10.25
C PRO A 570 -15.77 -4.61 -10.21
N PRO A 571 -15.02 -4.61 -9.09
CA PRO A 571 -13.73 -3.94 -9.05
C PRO A 571 -12.80 -4.67 -10.02
N HIS A 572 -12.57 -4.08 -11.18
CA HIS A 572 -11.49 -4.48 -12.06
C HIS A 572 -10.19 -4.34 -11.26
N LYS A 573 -9.58 -5.48 -10.91
CA LYS A 573 -8.21 -5.51 -10.36
C LYS A 573 -7.26 -5.05 -11.48
N GLY A 574 -7.19 -3.74 -11.68
CA GLY A 574 -6.41 -3.07 -12.72
C GLY A 574 -7.23 -2.11 -13.58
N GLY A 575 -7.47 -0.90 -13.08
CA GLY A 575 -7.74 0.28 -13.91
C GLY A 575 -9.20 0.53 -14.31
N MET A 576 -9.59 1.81 -14.25
CA MET A 576 -10.92 2.36 -14.50
C MET A 576 -11.48 1.97 -15.88
N SER A 577 -12.80 1.75 -15.98
CA SER A 577 -13.54 2.20 -17.17
C SER A 577 -13.34 3.70 -17.23
N GLY A 578 -12.38 4.15 -18.04
CA GLY A 578 -11.92 5.53 -18.07
C GLY A 578 -11.97 6.10 -19.47
N ILE A 579 -12.26 7.39 -19.55
CA ILE A 579 -12.05 8.22 -20.72
C ILE A 579 -10.92 9.21 -20.44
N ASN A 580 -10.13 9.53 -21.44
CA ASN A 580 -9.10 10.55 -21.36
C ASN A 580 -9.75 11.94 -21.17
N PRO A 581 -9.45 12.72 -20.11
CA PRO A 581 -10.19 13.94 -19.80
C PRO A 581 -9.83 15.16 -20.68
N THR A 582 -8.75 15.08 -21.45
CA THR A 582 -8.15 16.24 -22.13
C THR A 582 -7.39 15.82 -23.38
N ASN A 583 -7.14 16.72 -24.33
CA ASN A 583 -6.33 16.40 -25.49
C ASN A 583 -4.85 16.23 -25.11
N ILE A 584 -4.19 15.26 -25.73
CA ILE A 584 -2.75 15.06 -25.67
C ILE A 584 -2.19 15.33 -27.06
N TRP A 585 -1.24 16.23 -27.16
CA TRP A 585 -0.67 16.74 -28.40
C TRP A 585 0.83 16.44 -28.49
N LEU A 586 1.33 16.39 -29.71
CA LEU A 586 2.75 16.40 -30.03
C LEU A 586 3.11 17.71 -30.70
N GLU A 587 4.16 18.37 -30.23
CA GLU A 587 4.71 19.52 -30.95
C GLU A 587 5.47 19.05 -32.19
N VAL A 588 5.05 19.54 -33.35
CA VAL A 588 5.66 19.28 -34.64
C VAL A 588 6.08 20.60 -35.27
N LYS A 589 7.19 20.61 -36.01
CA LYS A 589 7.62 21.78 -36.77
C LYS A 589 7.20 21.64 -38.21
N ASP A 590 6.59 22.68 -38.77
CA ASP A 590 6.31 22.76 -40.20
C ASP A 590 7.64 22.77 -40.99
N SER A 591 7.74 21.91 -42.01
CA SER A 591 8.97 21.77 -42.80
C SER A 591 9.32 22.97 -43.67
N ASN A 592 8.36 23.87 -43.93
CA ASN A 592 8.51 25.06 -44.76
C ASN A 592 8.66 26.33 -43.93
N THR A 593 7.93 26.47 -42.82
CA THR A 593 7.92 27.69 -42.01
C THR A 593 8.76 27.61 -40.73
N GLU A 594 9.19 26.41 -40.33
CA GLU A 594 9.80 26.10 -39.03
C GLU A 594 8.96 26.47 -37.80
N GLU A 595 7.71 26.88 -38.00
CA GLU A 595 6.79 27.20 -36.92
C GLU A 595 6.33 25.93 -36.19
N SER A 596 6.29 26.00 -34.86
CA SER A 596 5.74 24.93 -34.03
C SER A 596 4.22 24.89 -34.13
N GLN A 597 3.69 23.70 -34.42
CA GLN A 597 2.27 23.37 -34.42
C GLN A 597 2.02 22.18 -33.49
N LEU A 598 0.78 22.00 -33.04
CA LEU A 598 0.38 20.86 -32.21
C LEU A 598 -0.41 19.85 -33.05
N GLU A 599 0.09 18.62 -33.10
CA GLU A 599 -0.58 17.48 -33.72
C GLU A 599 -1.29 16.65 -32.64
N LEU A 600 -2.58 16.36 -32.81
CA LEU A 600 -3.35 15.63 -31.80
C LEU A 600 -2.94 14.15 -31.75
N LEU A 601 -2.40 13.70 -30.61
CA LEU A 601 -2.08 12.29 -30.37
C LEU A 601 -3.32 11.52 -29.90
N ILE A 602 -4.02 12.09 -28.91
CA ILE A 602 -5.16 11.46 -28.23
C ILE A 602 -6.19 12.54 -27.96
N SER A 603 -7.40 12.34 -28.45
CA SER A 603 -8.52 13.22 -28.13
C SER A 603 -8.99 12.99 -26.69
N GLN A 604 -9.51 14.03 -26.07
CA GLN A 604 -10.42 13.91 -24.94
C GLN A 604 -11.58 12.95 -25.25
N GLY A 605 -12.20 12.38 -24.21
CA GLY A 605 -13.29 11.41 -24.33
C GLY A 605 -12.86 10.03 -24.83
N GLN A 606 -11.61 9.87 -25.27
CA GLN A 606 -11.11 8.60 -25.79
C GLN A 606 -11.05 7.54 -24.68
N LYS A 607 -11.69 6.39 -24.90
CA LYS A 607 -11.69 5.26 -23.94
C LYS A 607 -10.35 4.52 -23.95
N TYR A 608 -9.94 4.03 -22.78
CA TYR A 608 -8.78 3.16 -22.61
C TYR A 608 -9.08 1.67 -22.90
N PRO A 609 -8.10 0.87 -23.36
CA PRO A 609 -6.79 1.30 -23.82
C PRO A 609 -6.92 1.87 -25.23
N TYR A 610 -6.15 2.89 -25.56
CA TYR A 610 -6.15 3.51 -26.88
C TYR A 610 -4.84 3.24 -27.60
N ARG A 611 -4.93 2.88 -28.89
CA ARG A 611 -3.76 2.72 -29.76
C ARG A 611 -4.05 3.36 -31.11
N THR A 612 -3.10 4.16 -31.60
CA THR A 612 -3.15 4.75 -32.93
C THR A 612 -1.76 4.85 -33.54
N THR A 613 -1.68 5.19 -34.83
CA THR A 613 -0.43 5.42 -35.53
C THR A 613 -0.56 6.69 -36.35
N LEU A 614 0.29 7.66 -36.05
CA LEU A 614 0.42 8.88 -36.84
C LEU A 614 1.52 8.66 -37.89
N ASN A 615 1.22 8.96 -39.15
CA ASN A 615 2.12 8.70 -40.28
C ASN A 615 2.78 9.98 -40.77
N GLY A 616 3.99 9.86 -41.32
CA GLY A 616 4.59 10.94 -42.11
C GLY A 616 5.54 11.88 -41.35
N PHE A 617 6.08 11.47 -40.19
CA PHE A 617 7.11 12.24 -39.51
C PHE A 617 8.42 12.14 -40.27
N ARG A 618 8.87 13.26 -40.83
CA ARG A 618 10.17 13.34 -41.50
C ARG A 618 11.26 13.53 -40.45
N LEU A 619 12.28 12.67 -40.46
CA LEU A 619 13.43 12.82 -39.58
C LEU A 619 14.22 14.10 -39.92
N PRO A 620 14.47 15.00 -38.96
CA PRO A 620 15.29 16.19 -39.18
C PRO A 620 16.77 15.81 -39.39
N MET A 621 17.60 16.80 -39.73
CA MET A 621 19.06 16.60 -39.66
C MET A 621 19.44 16.24 -38.21
N MET A 622 20.06 15.07 -38.05
CA MET A 622 20.45 14.54 -36.75
C MET A 622 21.90 14.96 -36.42
N GLU A 623 22.08 15.90 -35.50
CA GLU A 623 23.38 16.14 -34.87
C GLU A 623 23.74 15.00 -33.88
N LYS A 624 24.91 15.05 -33.24
CA LYS A 624 25.22 14.11 -32.15
C LYS A 624 24.32 14.41 -30.94
N GLY A 625 23.71 13.38 -30.34
CA GLY A 625 22.92 13.53 -29.10
C GLY A 625 21.54 12.85 -29.16
N LEU A 626 20.55 13.52 -28.57
CA LEU A 626 19.17 13.06 -28.39
C LEU A 626 18.23 13.81 -29.33
N ILE A 627 17.24 13.12 -29.88
CA ILE A 627 16.09 13.74 -30.55
C ILE A 627 15.00 13.92 -29.49
N GLU A 628 14.55 15.16 -29.31
CA GLU A 628 13.56 15.58 -28.31
C GLU A 628 12.17 15.71 -28.94
N PHE A 629 11.16 15.25 -28.21
CA PHE A 629 9.74 15.32 -28.56
C PHE A 629 8.99 15.99 -27.41
N ASN A 630 8.32 17.11 -27.68
CA ASN A 630 7.52 17.80 -26.68
C ASN A 630 6.07 17.32 -26.76
N VAL A 631 5.56 16.79 -25.66
CA VAL A 631 4.17 16.34 -25.53
C VAL A 631 3.42 17.33 -24.66
N TRP A 632 2.28 17.79 -25.15
CA TRP A 632 1.44 18.78 -24.49
C TRP A 632 0.09 18.16 -24.08
N VAL A 633 -0.50 18.66 -23.00
CA VAL A 633 -1.80 18.30 -22.43
C VAL A 633 -2.62 19.56 -22.35
N GLY A 634 -3.84 19.53 -22.87
CA GLY A 634 -4.76 20.64 -22.69
C GLY A 634 -5.60 20.88 -23.92
N MET A 635 -6.47 21.87 -23.83
CA MET A 635 -7.51 22.10 -24.81
C MET A 635 -7.14 23.06 -25.93
N GLY A 636 -6.04 23.80 -25.80
CA GLY A 636 -5.64 24.79 -26.78
C GLY A 636 -4.93 24.17 -27.99
N SER A 637 -5.01 24.82 -29.14
CA SER A 637 -4.26 24.41 -30.34
C SER A 637 -2.80 24.89 -30.34
N LYS A 638 -2.38 25.70 -29.36
CA LYS A 638 -1.02 26.26 -29.29
C LYS A 638 -0.29 25.82 -28.01
N PRO A 639 1.05 25.63 -28.07
CA PRO A 639 1.85 25.21 -26.91
C PRO A 639 1.63 26.06 -25.65
N LYS A 640 1.55 27.39 -25.81
CA LYS A 640 1.38 28.35 -24.70
C LYS A 640 0.06 28.22 -23.94
N GLN A 641 -0.93 27.51 -24.49
CA GLN A 641 -2.26 27.32 -23.89
C GLN A 641 -2.39 26.00 -23.14
N ASN A 642 -1.35 25.16 -23.16
CA ASN A 642 -1.35 23.78 -22.68
C ASN A 642 -0.23 23.55 -21.65
N THR A 643 -0.40 22.55 -20.81
CA THR A 643 0.64 22.00 -19.92
C THR A 643 1.46 20.95 -20.68
N SER A 644 2.68 20.62 -20.24
CA SER A 644 3.49 19.58 -20.90
C SER A 644 3.34 18.24 -20.17
N LEU A 645 2.94 17.15 -20.85
CA LEU A 645 2.89 15.82 -20.24
C LEU A 645 4.30 15.25 -20.14
N GLN A 646 4.80 15.00 -18.93
CA GLN A 646 6.10 14.36 -18.71
C GLN A 646 7.23 15.01 -19.55
N ARG A 647 7.12 16.33 -19.63
CA ARG A 647 7.98 17.41 -20.14
C ARG A 647 8.65 17.18 -21.49
N ARG A 648 9.37 16.08 -21.71
CA ARG A 648 10.13 15.77 -22.94
C ARG A 648 10.33 14.26 -23.10
N ARG A 649 10.19 13.81 -24.34
CA ARG A 649 10.39 12.44 -24.77
C ARG A 649 11.64 12.36 -25.63
N TYR A 650 12.46 11.33 -25.44
CA TYR A 650 13.76 11.26 -26.10
C TYR A 650 14.03 9.93 -26.79
N VAL A 651 14.75 10.01 -27.91
CA VAL A 651 15.39 8.86 -28.53
C VAL A 651 16.83 9.21 -28.89
N ASN A 652 17.75 8.27 -28.67
CA ASN A 652 19.14 8.45 -29.05
C ASN A 652 19.27 8.38 -30.58
N ALA A 653 19.77 9.45 -31.20
CA ALA A 653 19.97 9.56 -32.64
C ALA A 653 20.95 8.51 -33.19
N GLU A 654 21.89 8.01 -32.37
CA GLU A 654 22.81 6.93 -32.76
C GLU A 654 22.11 5.58 -32.91
N LYS A 655 21.07 5.30 -32.12
CA LYS A 655 20.27 4.06 -32.28
C LYS A 655 19.53 4.07 -33.62
N ILE A 656 18.99 5.22 -34.03
CA ILE A 656 18.32 5.39 -35.33
C ILE A 656 19.33 5.25 -36.48
N ARG A 657 20.50 5.89 -36.37
CA ARG A 657 21.57 5.76 -37.37
C ARG A 657 22.11 4.33 -37.49
N ALA A 658 22.27 3.61 -36.39
CA ALA A 658 22.71 2.22 -36.38
C ALA A 658 21.75 1.27 -37.13
N ALA A 659 20.48 1.65 -37.26
CA ALA A 659 19.49 0.93 -38.06
C ALA A 659 19.50 1.30 -39.55
N ASN A 660 20.52 2.05 -40.02
CA ASN A 660 20.61 2.58 -41.39
C ASN A 660 19.38 3.42 -41.77
N ILE A 661 18.95 4.31 -40.89
CA ILE A 661 17.89 5.30 -41.16
C ILE A 661 18.58 6.66 -41.30
N GLN A 662 18.32 7.37 -42.40
CA GLN A 662 18.97 8.63 -42.76
C GLN A 662 18.08 9.83 -42.44
N PRO A 663 18.66 11.02 -42.20
CA PRO A 663 17.89 12.26 -42.19
C PRO A 663 17.03 12.39 -43.46
N GLY A 664 15.77 12.77 -43.29
CA GLY A 664 14.80 12.86 -44.38
C GLY A 664 13.95 11.60 -44.61
N ASP A 665 14.30 10.46 -44.01
CA ASP A 665 13.42 9.27 -44.01
C ASP A 665 12.13 9.56 -43.22
N TYR A 666 11.06 8.85 -43.61
CA TYR A 666 9.75 8.97 -42.97
C TYR A 666 9.54 7.86 -41.94
N LEU A 667 9.19 8.28 -40.74
CA LEU A 667 8.81 7.42 -39.63
C LEU A 667 7.32 7.59 -39.32
N ASN A 668 6.74 6.53 -38.78
CA ASN A 668 5.44 6.55 -38.15
C ASN A 668 5.62 6.62 -36.63
N LEU A 669 4.70 7.27 -35.94
CA LEU A 669 4.66 7.31 -34.49
C LEU A 669 3.49 6.45 -34.02
N GLU A 670 3.81 5.30 -33.44
CA GLU A 670 2.84 4.49 -32.71
C GLU A 670 2.60 5.11 -31.33
N VAL A 671 1.33 5.34 -31.03
CA VAL A 671 0.85 5.91 -29.77
C VAL A 671 0.04 4.82 -29.07
N GLU A 672 0.43 4.49 -27.85
CA GLU A 672 -0.33 3.62 -26.97
C GLU A 672 -0.59 4.32 -25.64
N TYR A 673 -1.85 4.29 -25.19
CA TYR A 673 -2.28 4.88 -23.94
C TYR A 673 -3.07 3.85 -23.13
N THR A 674 -2.52 3.47 -21.99
CA THR A 674 -2.97 2.33 -21.20
C THR A 674 -3.92 2.74 -20.07
N PHE A 675 -4.59 1.77 -19.45
CA PHE A 675 -5.55 1.99 -18.37
C PHE A 675 -4.97 2.62 -17.09
N ASP A 676 -3.66 2.52 -16.89
CA ASP A 676 -2.93 3.21 -15.83
C ASP A 676 -2.41 4.59 -16.27
N GLU A 677 -2.98 5.11 -17.37
CA GLU A 677 -2.71 6.43 -17.95
C GLU A 677 -1.24 6.63 -18.34
N ARG A 678 -0.55 5.55 -18.74
CA ARG A 678 0.81 5.65 -19.29
C ARG A 678 0.75 5.84 -20.80
N LEU A 679 1.42 6.91 -21.25
CA LEU A 679 1.60 7.22 -22.66
C LEU A 679 2.92 6.64 -23.18
N TRP A 680 2.80 5.60 -24.00
CA TRP A 680 3.87 4.98 -24.76
C TRP A 680 3.91 5.56 -26.17
N LEU A 681 5.07 6.08 -26.55
CA LEU A 681 5.30 6.61 -27.89
C LEU A 681 6.48 5.86 -28.52
N THR A 682 6.28 5.29 -29.71
CA THR A 682 7.30 4.49 -30.39
C THR A 682 7.43 4.94 -31.84
N LEU A 683 8.62 5.33 -32.25
CA LEU A 683 8.92 5.59 -33.66
C LEU A 683 9.14 4.26 -34.39
N VAL A 684 8.50 4.10 -35.54
CA VAL A 684 8.58 2.91 -36.38
C VAL A 684 8.88 3.31 -37.82
N HIS A 685 9.85 2.65 -38.45
CA HIS A 685 10.17 2.95 -39.85
C HIS A 685 9.04 2.54 -40.79
N ARG A 686 8.63 3.44 -41.70
CA ARG A 686 7.45 3.24 -42.57
C ARG A 686 7.48 1.91 -43.32
N ASP A 687 8.62 1.59 -43.92
CA ASP A 687 8.80 0.41 -44.77
C ASP A 687 9.51 -0.77 -44.06
N ARG A 688 9.88 -0.61 -42.78
CA ARG A 688 10.64 -1.59 -41.97
C ARG A 688 10.06 -1.66 -40.55
N PRO A 689 8.91 -2.35 -40.35
CA PRO A 689 8.17 -2.31 -39.09
C PRO A 689 8.89 -2.97 -37.90
N ASP A 690 9.94 -3.73 -38.16
CA ASP A 690 10.87 -4.29 -37.17
C ASP A 690 11.81 -3.23 -36.56
N CYS A 691 12.05 -2.13 -37.28
CA CYS A 691 12.87 -1.01 -36.81
C CYS A 691 12.02 -0.08 -35.93
N ARG A 692 12.06 -0.33 -34.61
CA ARG A 692 11.24 0.36 -33.60
C ARG A 692 12.11 1.06 -32.55
N PHE A 693 11.76 2.29 -32.19
CA PHE A 693 12.51 3.11 -31.24
C PHE A 693 11.55 3.74 -30.21
N PRO A 694 11.46 3.17 -28.99
CA PRO A 694 10.62 3.74 -27.94
C PRO A 694 11.19 5.09 -27.47
N LEU A 695 10.30 6.05 -27.24
CA LEU A 695 10.64 7.36 -26.69
C LEU A 695 10.63 7.31 -25.16
N LEU A 696 11.77 7.62 -24.55
CA LEU A 696 12.00 7.53 -23.10
C LEU A 696 11.72 8.86 -22.39
N VAL A 697 11.50 8.80 -21.07
CA VAL A 697 11.36 9.98 -20.20
C VAL A 697 12.73 10.35 -19.59
N SER A 698 12.98 11.62 -19.32
CA SER A 698 14.30 12.14 -18.89
C SER A 698 14.92 11.46 -17.67
N GLU A 699 14.14 10.89 -16.75
CA GLU A 699 14.65 10.19 -15.56
C GLU A 699 15.36 8.86 -15.89
N GLU A 700 15.20 8.31 -17.10
CA GLU A 700 15.81 7.04 -17.52
C GLU A 700 17.16 7.21 -18.24
N ILE A 701 17.69 8.44 -18.33
CA ILE A 701 18.94 8.78 -19.03
C ILE A 701 20.11 8.84 -18.03
N GLU A 702 20.46 7.71 -17.40
CA GLU A 702 21.74 7.59 -16.68
C GLU A 702 22.84 7.00 -17.60
N THR A 703 23.71 7.89 -18.08
CA THR A 703 25.11 7.69 -18.52
C THR A 703 25.39 6.79 -19.73
N ILE A 704 25.41 7.40 -20.92
CA ILE A 704 26.37 7.02 -21.97
C ILE A 704 27.51 8.03 -21.88
N ASP A 705 28.68 7.64 -21.38
CA ASP A 705 29.89 8.41 -21.61
C ASP A 705 31.04 7.55 -22.12
N THR A 706 31.66 8.11 -23.15
CA THR A 706 32.73 7.59 -23.98
C THR A 706 34.07 8.06 -23.44
N LYS A 707 34.92 7.12 -23.01
CA LYS A 707 36.38 7.27 -22.81
C LYS A 707 36.86 8.49 -21.98
N THR A 708 37.28 8.27 -20.73
CA THR A 708 38.67 8.47 -20.26
C THR A 708 38.85 8.10 -18.77
N THR A 709 40.02 7.54 -18.50
CA THR A 709 40.74 7.17 -17.26
C THR A 709 40.15 7.50 -15.87
N PRO A 710 40.18 6.55 -14.90
CA PRO A 710 39.61 6.75 -13.57
C PRO A 710 40.53 7.61 -12.69
N VAL A 711 40.02 8.77 -12.25
CA VAL A 711 40.50 9.45 -11.05
C VAL A 711 39.66 8.94 -9.89
N ILE A 712 40.33 8.21 -9.00
CA ILE A 712 39.80 7.80 -7.70
C ILE A 712 39.74 9.06 -6.82
N THR A 713 38.55 9.46 -6.39
CA THR A 713 38.28 10.01 -5.04
C THR A 713 36.79 10.26 -4.90
N GLU A 714 36.12 9.48 -4.05
CA GLU A 714 35.44 9.96 -2.83
C GLU A 714 34.71 8.78 -2.16
N GLU A 715 35.07 8.53 -0.90
CA GLU A 715 34.40 7.57 -0.04
C GLU A 715 32.98 8.06 0.26
N SER A 716 31.96 7.31 -0.18
CA SER A 716 30.63 7.40 0.42
C SER A 716 30.70 7.10 1.92
N PRO A 717 29.85 7.74 2.75
CA PRO A 717 29.73 7.40 4.16
C PRO A 717 29.35 5.92 4.29
N ARG A 718 30.10 5.21 5.12
CA ARG A 718 29.94 3.76 5.36
C ARG A 718 28.55 3.47 5.92
N ASP A 719 27.82 2.69 5.15
CA ASP A 719 26.56 2.01 5.49
C ASP A 719 26.63 1.41 6.92
N PRO A 720 25.70 1.72 7.84
CA PRO A 720 25.67 1.15 9.20
C PRO A 720 25.17 -0.31 9.22
N LYS A 721 25.65 -1.14 8.28
CA LYS A 721 25.35 -2.57 8.19
C LYS A 721 26.21 -3.47 9.07
N GLU A 722 27.10 -2.92 9.89
CA GLU A 722 28.03 -3.76 10.70
C GLU A 722 27.54 -4.12 12.11
N LEU A 723 26.35 -3.71 12.56
CA LEU A 723 25.96 -3.89 13.98
C LEU A 723 24.77 -4.82 14.26
N ILE A 724 24.21 -5.49 13.25
CA ILE A 724 23.17 -6.52 13.43
C ILE A 724 23.50 -7.69 12.50
N PRO A 725 23.49 -8.96 12.97
CA PRO A 725 23.65 -10.08 12.05
C PRO A 725 22.55 -10.05 10.98
N ASN A 726 22.91 -10.23 9.71
CA ASN A 726 21.94 -10.45 8.62
C ASN A 726 20.83 -11.40 9.10
N ILE A 727 19.63 -10.84 9.30
CA ILE A 727 18.44 -11.57 9.73
C ILE A 727 17.89 -12.31 8.50
N PRO A 728 17.53 -13.61 8.58
CA PRO A 728 16.90 -14.30 7.48
C PRO A 728 15.60 -13.60 7.08
N ARG A 729 15.54 -12.98 5.90
CA ARG A 729 14.30 -12.37 5.37
C ARG A 729 13.35 -13.47 4.90
N ALA A 730 12.05 -13.32 5.12
CA ALA A 730 11.02 -14.23 4.62
C ALA A 730 11.11 -14.46 3.09
N ARG A 731 10.53 -15.57 2.62
CA ARG A 731 10.38 -15.95 1.20
C ARG A 731 9.42 -14.98 0.48
N ILE A 732 9.88 -13.77 0.20
CA ILE A 732 9.21 -12.93 -0.78
C ILE A 732 9.75 -13.39 -2.13
N GLY A 733 9.03 -14.30 -2.77
CA GLY A 733 9.30 -14.68 -4.16
C GLY A 733 9.39 -13.42 -5.01
N ARG A 734 10.38 -13.35 -5.89
CA ARG A 734 10.49 -12.23 -6.84
C ARG A 734 10.08 -12.74 -8.21
N GLU A 735 9.28 -11.98 -8.94
CA GLU A 735 8.98 -12.32 -10.33
C GLU A 735 10.26 -12.43 -11.16
N ALA A 736 10.26 -13.37 -12.10
CA ALA A 736 11.33 -13.48 -13.08
C ALA A 736 11.09 -12.46 -14.18
N ASP A 737 12.15 -11.88 -14.72
CA ASP A 737 12.12 -11.10 -15.95
C ASP A 737 12.24 -12.06 -17.14
N PRO A 738 11.19 -12.23 -17.97
CA PRO A 738 11.22 -13.14 -19.11
C PRO A 738 12.25 -12.76 -20.17
N SER A 739 12.69 -11.49 -20.20
CA SER A 739 13.67 -10.97 -21.17
C SER A 739 15.11 -11.31 -20.79
N VAL A 740 15.38 -11.59 -19.51
CA VAL A 740 16.72 -11.95 -19.02
C VAL A 740 16.89 -13.47 -19.10
N LEU A 741 17.80 -13.94 -19.95
CA LEU A 741 18.12 -15.36 -20.11
C LEU A 741 19.59 -15.62 -19.78
N VAL A 742 19.84 -16.58 -18.88
CA VAL A 742 21.20 -17.00 -18.52
C VAL A 742 21.55 -18.32 -19.22
N GLN A 743 22.69 -18.39 -19.90
CA GLN A 743 23.17 -19.63 -20.49
C GLN A 743 23.95 -20.45 -19.47
N PHE A 744 23.58 -21.73 -19.30
CA PHE A 744 24.25 -22.61 -18.32
C PHE A 744 25.75 -22.80 -18.56
N THR A 745 26.21 -22.63 -19.81
CA THR A 745 27.65 -22.67 -20.17
C THR A 745 28.48 -21.62 -19.44
N GLN A 746 27.88 -20.50 -19.02
CA GLN A 746 28.54 -19.45 -18.23
C GLN A 746 28.94 -19.96 -16.84
N TRP A 747 28.08 -20.77 -16.19
CA TRP A 747 28.42 -21.45 -14.95
C TRP A 747 29.62 -22.38 -15.14
N GLY A 748 29.65 -23.13 -16.25
CA GLY A 748 30.78 -24.01 -16.60
C GLY A 748 32.12 -23.26 -16.71
N ARG A 749 32.12 -22.06 -17.30
CA ARG A 749 33.32 -21.21 -17.44
C ARG A 749 33.82 -20.69 -16.08
N VAL A 750 32.92 -20.21 -15.23
CA VAL A 750 33.27 -19.72 -13.88
C VAL A 750 33.86 -20.86 -13.06
N THR A 751 33.26 -22.05 -13.12
CA THR A 751 33.77 -23.22 -12.39
C THR A 751 35.13 -23.70 -12.90
N LEU A 752 35.37 -23.74 -14.20
CA LEU A 752 36.67 -24.10 -14.76
C LEU A 752 37.76 -23.10 -14.31
N SER A 753 37.43 -21.81 -14.29
CA SER A 753 38.34 -20.75 -13.86
C SER A 753 38.69 -20.89 -12.38
N LEU A 754 37.68 -21.09 -11.51
CA LEU A 754 37.89 -21.32 -10.08
C LEU A 754 38.67 -22.62 -9.79
N SER A 755 38.46 -23.66 -10.59
CA SER A 755 39.21 -24.93 -10.47
C SER A 755 40.70 -24.75 -10.79
N GLN A 756 41.05 -23.77 -11.62
CA GLN A 756 42.44 -23.48 -12.02
C GLN A 756 43.11 -22.46 -11.08
N SER A 757 42.35 -21.49 -10.56
CA SER A 757 42.86 -20.39 -9.73
C SER A 757 42.69 -20.59 -8.21
N GLY A 758 41.91 -21.58 -7.78
CA GLY A 758 41.41 -21.71 -6.41
C GLY A 758 40.25 -20.75 -6.10
N PHE A 759 39.83 -20.65 -4.84
CA PHE A 759 38.84 -19.66 -4.36
C PHE A 759 39.44 -18.39 -3.67
N PRO A 760 40.47 -17.70 -4.21
CA PRO A 760 40.89 -16.42 -3.64
C PRO A 760 39.87 -15.31 -3.94
N ASN A 761 39.84 -14.28 -3.09
CA ASN A 761 39.05 -13.07 -3.34
C ASN A 761 39.62 -12.33 -4.58
N GLY A 762 38.82 -12.14 -5.63
CA GLY A 762 39.27 -11.53 -6.87
C GLY A 762 38.21 -11.50 -7.97
N ARG A 763 38.63 -11.20 -9.21
CA ARG A 763 37.77 -10.98 -10.38
C ARG A 763 36.81 -12.16 -10.67
N VAL A 764 37.30 -13.39 -10.60
CA VAL A 764 36.47 -14.59 -10.87
C VAL A 764 35.37 -14.78 -9.82
N GLN A 765 35.61 -14.39 -8.56
CA GLN A 765 34.57 -14.39 -7.51
C GLN A 765 33.53 -13.28 -7.73
N GLN A 766 33.91 -12.13 -8.30
CA GLN A 766 32.98 -11.08 -8.68
C GLN A 766 32.10 -11.53 -9.87
N GLU A 767 32.70 -12.16 -10.88
CA GLU A 767 31.97 -12.75 -12.03
C GLU A 767 30.95 -13.79 -11.55
N ARG A 768 31.32 -14.67 -10.61
CA ARG A 768 30.40 -15.61 -9.96
C ARG A 768 29.20 -14.90 -9.29
N ARG A 769 29.44 -13.84 -8.51
CA ARG A 769 28.37 -13.08 -7.82
C ARG A 769 27.46 -12.32 -8.80
N GLN A 770 28.02 -11.77 -9.87
CA GLN A 770 27.23 -11.14 -10.94
C GLN A 770 26.33 -12.18 -11.62
N LEU A 771 26.87 -13.36 -11.93
CA LEU A 771 26.10 -14.45 -12.52
C LEU A 771 25.00 -14.99 -11.59
N GLU A 772 25.26 -15.08 -10.28
CA GLU A 772 24.22 -15.35 -9.27
C GLU A 772 23.10 -14.30 -9.32
N SER A 773 23.46 -13.02 -9.40
CA SER A 773 22.48 -11.93 -9.44
C SER A 773 21.61 -11.94 -10.70
N GLN A 774 22.22 -12.15 -11.86
CA GLN A 774 21.52 -12.28 -13.14
C GLN A 774 20.58 -13.50 -13.13
N THR A 775 21.05 -14.64 -12.61
CA THR A 775 20.25 -15.86 -12.55
C THR A 775 19.04 -15.71 -11.62
N ARG A 776 19.10 -14.90 -10.56
CA ARG A 776 17.92 -14.63 -9.70
C ARG A 776 16.77 -13.96 -10.44
N GLN A 777 17.09 -13.12 -11.44
CA GLN A 777 16.12 -12.35 -12.21
C GLN A 777 15.72 -13.07 -13.51
N ALA A 778 16.47 -14.08 -13.95
CA ALA A 778 16.28 -14.68 -15.28
C ALA A 778 14.96 -15.46 -15.43
N GLY A 779 14.30 -15.30 -16.57
CA GLY A 779 13.11 -16.07 -16.97
C GLY A 779 13.33 -17.58 -17.02
N ASN A 780 14.55 -18.03 -17.32
CA ASN A 780 14.92 -19.46 -17.38
C ASN A 780 15.58 -19.99 -16.10
N ARG A 781 15.47 -19.28 -14.96
CA ARG A 781 16.15 -19.63 -13.70
C ARG A 781 15.83 -21.03 -13.15
N LEU A 782 14.62 -21.56 -13.34
CA LEU A 782 14.25 -22.93 -12.91
C LEU A 782 15.06 -24.01 -13.65
N SER A 783 15.30 -23.82 -14.96
CA SER A 783 16.13 -24.73 -15.76
C SER A 783 17.60 -24.70 -15.32
N ILE A 784 18.09 -23.52 -14.92
CA ILE A 784 19.44 -23.37 -14.36
C ILE A 784 19.55 -24.06 -13.00
N VAL A 785 18.55 -23.93 -12.12
CA VAL A 785 18.49 -24.62 -10.82
C VAL A 785 18.52 -26.14 -11.01
N GLN A 786 17.73 -26.68 -11.94
CA GLN A 786 17.75 -28.11 -12.29
C GLN A 786 19.15 -28.57 -12.74
N SER A 787 19.82 -27.78 -13.58
CA SER A 787 21.14 -28.11 -14.11
C SER A 787 22.23 -28.04 -13.03
N LEU A 788 22.14 -27.09 -12.09
CA LEU A 788 23.02 -27.01 -10.92
C LEU A 788 22.80 -28.17 -9.95
N LEU A 789 21.55 -28.62 -9.75
CA LEU A 789 21.25 -29.82 -8.95
C LEU A 789 21.81 -31.09 -9.58
N GLN A 790 21.78 -31.21 -10.91
CA GLN A 790 22.43 -32.32 -11.61
C GLN A 790 23.96 -32.33 -11.36
N TRP A 791 24.62 -31.17 -11.28
CA TRP A 791 26.03 -31.11 -10.88
C TRP A 791 26.29 -31.66 -9.48
N LEU A 792 25.32 -31.52 -8.56
CA LEU A 792 25.41 -32.08 -7.21
C LEU A 792 25.18 -33.60 -7.20
N GLU A 793 24.22 -34.08 -8.00
CA GLU A 793 23.77 -35.48 -8.01
C GLU A 793 24.65 -36.42 -8.84
N GLN A 794 25.36 -35.93 -9.87
CA GLN A 794 26.19 -36.78 -10.73
C GLN A 794 27.51 -37.20 -10.06
N GLY A 795 27.69 -38.52 -9.93
CA GLY A 795 28.92 -39.13 -9.45
C GLY A 795 29.82 -39.68 -10.58
N SER A 796 31.13 -39.46 -10.45
CA SER A 796 32.21 -40.40 -10.84
C SER A 796 32.72 -40.51 -12.29
N ASN A 797 32.61 -39.48 -13.16
CA ASN A 797 33.32 -39.48 -14.47
C ASN A 797 34.16 -38.22 -14.78
N ILE A 798 34.47 -37.39 -13.77
CA ILE A 798 35.20 -36.13 -13.93
C ILE A 798 36.37 -36.10 -12.94
N LYS A 799 37.48 -35.41 -13.28
CA LYS A 799 38.61 -35.18 -12.35
C LYS A 799 38.10 -34.68 -10.99
N ALA A 800 38.56 -35.30 -9.91
CA ALA A 800 38.07 -35.07 -8.55
C ALA A 800 38.07 -33.59 -8.13
N ASP A 801 39.10 -32.81 -8.52
CA ASP A 801 39.19 -31.38 -8.19
C ASP A 801 38.10 -30.55 -8.88
N LEU A 802 37.87 -30.78 -10.18
CA LEU A 802 36.82 -30.07 -10.93
C LEU A 802 35.42 -30.46 -10.44
N GLN A 803 35.22 -31.72 -10.07
CA GLN A 803 33.97 -32.18 -9.47
C GLN A 803 33.71 -31.46 -8.14
N ARG A 804 34.74 -31.30 -7.31
CA ARG A 804 34.64 -30.57 -6.03
C ARG A 804 34.34 -29.09 -6.23
N THR A 805 35.00 -28.41 -7.19
CA THR A 805 34.70 -27.00 -7.50
C THR A 805 33.27 -26.84 -8.05
N ARG A 806 32.78 -27.77 -8.89
CA ARG A 806 31.38 -27.77 -9.37
C ARG A 806 30.40 -27.84 -8.21
N GLN A 807 30.63 -28.75 -7.27
CA GLN A 807 29.78 -28.88 -6.08
C GLN A 807 29.78 -27.60 -5.25
N THR A 808 30.96 -27.01 -5.00
CA THR A 808 31.06 -25.77 -4.21
C THR A 808 30.34 -24.61 -4.88
N VAL A 809 30.53 -24.40 -6.19
CA VAL A 809 29.86 -23.33 -6.94
C VAL A 809 28.35 -23.56 -6.98
N ALA A 810 27.90 -24.80 -7.19
CA ALA A 810 26.48 -25.15 -7.20
C ALA A 810 25.82 -24.89 -5.84
N VAL A 811 26.44 -25.29 -4.72
CA VAL A 811 25.93 -24.99 -3.38
C VAL A 811 25.81 -23.48 -3.16
N MET A 812 26.82 -22.69 -3.49
CA MET A 812 26.76 -21.23 -3.30
C MET A 812 25.67 -20.59 -4.18
N ALA A 813 25.53 -21.02 -5.43
CA ALA A 813 24.55 -20.49 -6.37
C ALA A 813 23.12 -20.87 -5.99
N LEU A 814 22.86 -22.16 -5.72
CA LEU A 814 21.56 -22.67 -5.28
C LEU A 814 21.11 -22.00 -3.98
N SER A 815 22.05 -21.81 -3.05
CA SER A 815 21.79 -21.07 -1.81
C SER A 815 21.29 -19.65 -2.04
N ASN A 816 21.65 -18.98 -3.14
CA ASN A 816 21.20 -17.62 -3.46
C ASN A 816 19.97 -17.57 -4.37
N ILE A 817 19.86 -18.50 -5.32
CA ILE A 817 18.82 -18.49 -6.36
C ILE A 817 17.51 -19.08 -5.84
N ILE A 818 17.57 -20.19 -5.08
CA ILE A 818 16.37 -20.85 -4.55
C ILE A 818 15.58 -19.89 -3.63
N GLN A 819 16.27 -18.98 -2.92
CA GLN A 819 15.64 -18.04 -1.99
C GLN A 819 14.68 -17.02 -2.59
N VAL A 820 14.77 -16.78 -3.90
CA VAL A 820 13.90 -15.83 -4.61
C VAL A 820 12.82 -16.53 -5.42
N LEU A 821 12.82 -17.87 -5.44
CA LEU A 821 11.76 -18.63 -6.10
C LEU A 821 10.45 -18.46 -5.30
N PRO A 822 9.31 -18.28 -5.99
CA PRO A 822 8.01 -18.24 -5.33
C PRO A 822 7.75 -19.55 -4.59
N SER A 823 7.35 -19.47 -3.33
CA SER A 823 7.06 -20.65 -2.51
C SER A 823 5.57 -20.83 -2.26
N ASP A 824 4.76 -20.58 -3.29
CA ASP A 824 3.32 -20.75 -3.19
C ASP A 824 2.98 -22.24 -3.08
N ALA A 825 1.95 -22.56 -2.32
CA ALA A 825 1.62 -23.95 -2.03
C ALA A 825 1.16 -24.78 -3.24
N ALA A 826 0.93 -24.10 -4.37
CA ALA A 826 0.50 -24.66 -5.64
C ALA A 826 1.65 -24.99 -6.62
N ASP A 827 2.86 -24.46 -6.42
CA ASP A 827 3.99 -24.70 -7.34
C ASP A 827 4.76 -25.97 -6.93
N PHE A 828 4.32 -27.11 -7.51
CA PHE A 828 4.93 -28.42 -7.30
C PHE A 828 6.40 -28.47 -7.74
N GLN A 829 6.77 -27.79 -8.83
CA GLN A 829 8.12 -27.87 -9.39
C GLN A 829 9.14 -27.17 -8.49
N THR A 830 8.83 -25.98 -7.98
CA THR A 830 9.74 -25.28 -7.06
C THR A 830 9.96 -26.08 -5.77
N ARG A 831 8.90 -26.69 -5.22
CA ARG A 831 9.00 -27.56 -4.04
C ARG A 831 9.86 -28.80 -4.27
N GLU A 832 9.72 -29.44 -5.42
CA GLU A 832 10.52 -30.61 -5.78
C GLU A 832 12.02 -30.26 -5.84
N LEU A 833 12.37 -29.11 -6.44
CA LEU A 833 13.76 -28.64 -6.52
C LEU A 833 14.35 -28.29 -5.14
N GLU A 834 13.55 -27.65 -4.28
CA GLU A 834 13.93 -27.39 -2.88
C GLU A 834 14.18 -28.69 -2.10
N GLN A 835 13.30 -29.69 -2.25
CA GLN A 835 13.44 -30.99 -1.59
C GLN A 835 14.67 -31.76 -2.10
N ARG A 836 14.93 -31.75 -3.41
CA ARG A 836 16.13 -32.39 -3.98
C ARG A 836 17.41 -31.76 -3.44
N TYR A 837 17.46 -30.43 -3.36
CA TYR A 837 18.59 -29.73 -2.75
C TYR A 837 18.75 -30.12 -1.27
N HIS A 838 17.65 -30.15 -0.52
CA HIS A 838 17.63 -30.57 0.88
C HIS A 838 18.18 -31.97 1.08
N SER A 839 17.62 -32.96 0.38
CA SER A 839 18.04 -34.35 0.48
C SER A 839 19.51 -34.53 0.09
N TRP A 840 20.01 -33.75 -0.87
CA TRP A 840 21.42 -33.77 -1.19
C TRP A 840 22.28 -33.27 -0.02
N ILE A 841 21.94 -32.14 0.60
CA ILE A 841 22.65 -31.61 1.77
C ILE A 841 22.60 -32.61 2.94
N LEU A 842 21.42 -33.18 3.24
CA LEU A 842 21.27 -34.19 4.30
C LEU A 842 22.20 -35.39 4.09
N ARG A 843 22.26 -35.94 2.87
CA ARG A 843 23.17 -37.04 2.52
C ARG A 843 24.64 -36.67 2.74
N GLN A 844 25.03 -35.41 2.52
CA GLN A 844 26.40 -34.98 2.82
C GLN A 844 26.67 -34.96 4.34
N PHE A 845 25.70 -34.55 5.15
CA PHE A 845 25.80 -34.61 6.61
C PHE A 845 25.83 -36.05 7.14
N GLU A 846 24.97 -36.94 6.61
CA GLU A 846 24.89 -38.36 7.02
C GLU A 846 26.10 -39.20 6.58
N SER A 847 26.68 -38.93 5.41
CA SER A 847 27.85 -39.66 4.89
C SER A 847 29.18 -39.32 5.59
N GLY A 848 29.14 -38.45 6.61
CA GLY A 848 30.28 -38.15 7.47
C GLY A 848 31.20 -37.07 6.90
N LEU A 849 30.69 -35.83 6.81
CA LEU A 849 31.50 -34.62 6.65
C LEU A 849 32.64 -34.52 7.70
N SER A 850 32.51 -35.24 8.83
CA SER A 850 33.54 -35.42 9.85
C SER A 850 34.87 -36.00 9.31
N ARG A 851 34.85 -36.76 8.20
CA ARG A 851 36.05 -37.38 7.58
C ARG A 851 36.85 -36.45 6.67
N LEU A 852 36.33 -35.28 6.31
CA LEU A 852 37.01 -34.37 5.40
C LEU A 852 38.13 -33.61 6.14
N GLN A 853 39.38 -33.84 5.71
CA GLN A 853 40.55 -33.12 6.20
C GLN A 853 40.49 -31.63 5.84
N SER A 854 41.24 -30.81 6.60
CA SER A 854 41.29 -29.34 6.54
C SER A 854 41.36 -28.78 5.11
N ASN A 855 40.57 -27.72 4.86
CA ASN A 855 40.38 -26.99 3.59
C ASN A 855 39.37 -27.62 2.63
N ASN A 856 38.10 -27.74 3.04
CA ASN A 856 37.01 -28.01 2.10
C ASN A 856 36.12 -26.77 1.93
N GLU A 857 36.33 -26.01 0.86
CA GLU A 857 35.49 -24.88 0.45
C GLU A 857 34.02 -25.31 0.28
N LEU A 858 33.77 -26.57 -0.09
CA LEU A 858 32.44 -27.16 -0.15
C LEU A 858 31.76 -27.21 1.22
N TYR A 859 32.49 -27.61 2.27
CA TYR A 859 31.97 -27.63 3.64
C TYR A 859 31.64 -26.21 4.11
N SER A 860 32.53 -25.26 3.83
CA SER A 860 32.28 -23.84 4.11
C SER A 860 31.04 -23.36 3.36
N ALA A 861 30.90 -23.66 2.07
CA ALA A 861 29.74 -23.27 1.28
C ALA A 861 28.42 -23.86 1.84
N ILE A 862 28.42 -25.15 2.22
CA ILE A 862 27.25 -25.79 2.85
C ILE A 862 26.90 -25.09 4.17
N ALA A 863 27.90 -24.81 5.02
CA ALA A 863 27.72 -24.09 6.29
C ALA A 863 27.30 -22.61 6.13
N HIS A 864 27.50 -22.01 4.95
CA HIS A 864 27.03 -20.66 4.65
C HIS A 864 25.72 -20.64 3.85
N THR A 865 25.11 -21.81 3.59
CA THR A 865 23.78 -21.91 2.97
C THR A 865 22.76 -21.24 3.89
N PRO A 866 22.11 -20.14 3.47
CA PRO A 866 21.23 -19.41 4.36
C PRO A 866 19.95 -20.20 4.66
N GLY A 867 19.53 -20.18 5.92
CA GLY A 867 18.38 -20.90 6.51
C GLY A 867 17.00 -20.40 6.11
N LYS A 868 16.82 -19.98 4.85
CA LYS A 868 15.47 -19.74 4.28
C LYS A 868 14.77 -21.01 3.83
N LEU A 869 15.46 -22.14 3.89
CA LEU A 869 14.91 -23.46 3.67
C LEU A 869 14.57 -24.00 5.06
N LEU A 870 13.30 -23.82 5.45
CA LEU A 870 12.74 -24.12 6.78
C LEU A 870 12.68 -25.64 7.00
N TRP A 871 13.84 -26.29 7.02
CA TRP A 871 13.97 -27.72 7.12
C TRP A 871 13.84 -28.14 8.58
N SER A 872 12.77 -28.85 8.91
CA SER A 872 12.59 -29.47 10.22
C SER A 872 13.78 -30.36 10.55
N ASP A 873 14.19 -30.35 11.82
CA ASP A 873 15.28 -31.18 12.36
C ASP A 873 16.69 -30.89 11.81
N PHE A 874 16.87 -29.97 10.86
CA PHE A 874 18.20 -29.63 10.32
C PHE A 874 19.14 -29.04 11.38
N GLY A 875 18.61 -28.26 12.33
CA GLY A 875 19.35 -27.81 13.50
C GLY A 875 19.89 -28.96 14.35
N GLU A 876 19.15 -30.06 14.48
CA GLU A 876 19.57 -31.26 15.22
C GLU A 876 20.85 -31.85 14.62
N LEU A 877 20.88 -31.99 13.29
CA LEU A 877 22.00 -32.53 12.55
C LEU A 877 23.24 -31.63 12.66
N ILE A 878 23.06 -30.32 12.51
CA ILE A 878 24.14 -29.33 12.70
C ILE A 878 24.72 -29.46 14.11
N TYR A 879 23.88 -29.61 15.14
CA TYR A 879 24.34 -29.74 16.52
C TYR A 879 25.04 -31.07 16.81
N GLN A 880 24.56 -32.18 16.25
CA GLN A 880 25.21 -33.49 16.36
C GLN A 880 26.63 -33.41 15.78
N GLN A 881 26.77 -32.86 14.57
CA GLN A 881 28.08 -32.66 13.94
C GLN A 881 28.95 -31.67 14.70
N PHE A 882 28.36 -30.59 15.23
CA PHE A 882 29.08 -29.64 16.08
C PHE A 882 29.64 -30.35 17.31
N SER A 883 28.86 -31.22 17.94
CA SER A 883 29.28 -31.96 19.14
C SER A 883 30.50 -32.85 18.86
N GLU A 884 30.54 -33.51 17.68
CA GLU A 884 31.67 -34.34 17.23
C GLU A 884 32.96 -33.53 16.98
N ILE A 885 32.85 -32.29 16.47
CA ILE A 885 34.00 -31.46 16.09
C ILE A 885 34.21 -30.25 17.01
N SER A 886 33.52 -30.17 18.15
CA SER A 886 33.44 -29.00 19.03
C SER A 886 34.80 -28.45 19.48
N ASN A 887 35.82 -29.31 19.53
CA ASN A 887 37.20 -28.94 19.88
C ASN A 887 38.05 -28.46 18.69
N GLN A 888 37.49 -28.42 17.48
CA GLN A 888 38.19 -28.05 16.26
C GLN A 888 37.85 -26.59 15.86
N PRO A 889 38.81 -25.80 15.32
CA PRO A 889 38.56 -24.40 14.92
C PRO A 889 37.35 -24.22 13.98
N ARG A 890 37.08 -25.22 13.14
CA ARG A 890 35.97 -25.21 12.18
C ARG A 890 34.58 -25.32 12.80
N ALA A 891 34.45 -25.67 14.08
CA ALA A 891 33.17 -25.77 14.77
C ALA A 891 32.40 -24.43 14.81
N VAL A 892 33.12 -23.30 14.74
CA VAL A 892 32.57 -21.94 14.60
C VAL A 892 31.59 -21.81 13.42
N TYR A 893 31.89 -22.45 12.28
CA TYR A 893 31.04 -22.36 11.09
C TYR A 893 29.70 -23.08 11.28
N LEU A 894 29.69 -24.20 12.02
CA LEU A 894 28.46 -24.90 12.36
C LEU A 894 27.58 -24.08 13.30
N LEU A 895 28.16 -23.37 14.26
CA LEU A 895 27.38 -22.47 15.13
C LEU A 895 26.78 -21.29 14.37
N ASN A 896 27.52 -20.73 13.41
CA ASN A 896 26.98 -19.71 12.53
C ASN A 896 25.81 -20.25 11.69
N SER A 897 25.92 -21.48 11.18
CA SER A 897 24.86 -22.18 10.45
C SER A 897 23.65 -22.44 11.35
N PHE A 898 23.90 -22.91 12.56
CA PHE A 898 22.87 -23.24 13.56
C PHE A 898 22.03 -22.00 13.89
N GLY A 899 22.65 -20.84 14.09
CA GLY A 899 21.94 -19.59 14.33
C GLY A 899 21.08 -19.10 13.16
N ILE A 900 21.31 -19.62 11.95
CA ILE A 900 20.56 -19.26 10.74
C ILE A 900 19.46 -20.30 10.45
N CYS A 901 19.73 -21.57 10.72
CA CYS A 901 18.92 -22.71 10.27
C CYS A 901 18.31 -23.56 11.40
N ALA A 902 18.42 -23.16 12.67
CA ALA A 902 17.78 -23.87 13.77
C ALA A 902 16.44 -23.22 14.15
N GLU A 903 15.42 -24.07 14.33
CA GLU A 903 14.13 -23.66 14.87
C GLU A 903 14.29 -23.10 16.30
N PRO A 904 13.59 -22.01 16.67
CA PRO A 904 13.61 -21.50 18.04
C PRO A 904 12.83 -22.40 18.98
N SER A 905 13.54 -23.37 19.54
CA SER A 905 13.02 -24.26 20.58
C SER A 905 13.83 -24.14 21.84
N THR A 906 13.20 -24.43 22.98
CA THR A 906 13.88 -24.52 24.28
C THR A 906 15.11 -25.45 24.20
N LYS A 907 15.02 -26.55 23.42
CA LYS A 907 16.12 -27.50 23.18
C LYS A 907 17.32 -26.84 22.50
N ASN A 908 17.10 -26.11 21.40
CA ASN A 908 18.15 -25.43 20.65
C ASN A 908 18.75 -24.24 21.41
N ILE A 909 17.92 -23.53 22.17
CA ILE A 909 18.36 -22.45 23.06
C ILE A 909 19.27 -23.02 24.17
N THR A 910 18.86 -24.10 24.83
CA THR A 910 19.64 -24.75 25.90
C THR A 910 21.00 -25.21 25.40
N ARG A 911 21.08 -25.69 24.15
CA ARG A 911 22.33 -26.08 23.49
C ARG A 911 23.29 -24.91 23.27
N LEU A 912 22.79 -23.77 22.79
CA LEU A 912 23.63 -22.59 22.65
C LEU A 912 24.07 -22.05 24.01
N GLN A 913 23.17 -22.10 25.01
CA GLN A 913 23.48 -21.73 26.39
C GLN A 913 24.57 -22.61 26.99
N SER A 914 24.57 -23.93 26.73
CA SER A 914 25.63 -24.83 27.23
C SER A 914 26.99 -24.51 26.60
N ILE A 915 27.04 -24.13 25.32
CA ILE A 915 28.26 -23.71 24.63
C ILE A 915 28.79 -22.38 25.19
N ILE A 916 27.91 -21.47 25.58
CA ILE A 916 28.27 -20.14 26.11
C ILE A 916 28.97 -20.22 27.48
N GLN A 917 28.79 -21.31 28.23
CA GLN A 917 29.40 -21.48 29.56
C GLN A 917 30.93 -21.33 29.54
N ALA A 918 31.51 -20.83 30.63
CA ALA A 918 32.87 -20.24 30.70
C ALA A 918 34.04 -21.12 30.23
N ASN A 919 33.87 -22.44 30.12
CA ASN A 919 34.94 -23.37 29.74
C ASN A 919 35.11 -23.55 28.21
N SER A 920 34.25 -22.95 27.38
CA SER A 920 34.35 -23.04 25.91
C SER A 920 35.32 -22.01 25.31
N PRO A 921 36.02 -22.33 24.20
CA PRO A 921 36.85 -21.39 23.45
C PRO A 921 36.13 -20.07 23.11
N LEU A 922 36.87 -18.96 23.18
CA LEU A 922 36.34 -17.60 22.98
C LEU A 922 35.53 -17.47 21.67
N ALA A 923 36.09 -17.95 20.55
CA ALA A 923 35.44 -17.88 19.24
C ALA A 923 34.11 -18.66 19.18
N LEU A 924 34.00 -19.76 19.91
CA LEU A 924 32.75 -20.55 19.99
C LEU A 924 31.70 -19.85 20.83
N ARG A 925 32.10 -19.28 21.98
CA ARG A 925 31.21 -18.48 22.82
C ARG A 925 30.66 -17.27 22.08
N GLN A 926 31.51 -16.53 21.36
CA GLN A 926 31.06 -15.42 20.49
C GLN A 926 29.99 -15.91 19.52
N LYS A 927 30.30 -16.95 18.74
CA LYS A 927 29.39 -17.44 17.70
C LYS A 927 28.10 -18.01 18.25
N ALA A 928 28.14 -18.62 19.44
CA ALA A 928 26.95 -19.07 20.14
C ALA A 928 26.04 -17.91 20.59
N PHE A 929 26.60 -16.79 21.08
CA PHE A 929 25.81 -15.58 21.35
C PHE A 929 25.18 -15.00 20.08
N TRP A 930 25.94 -14.90 18.99
CA TRP A 930 25.41 -14.43 17.71
C TRP A 930 24.30 -15.34 17.16
N ALA A 931 24.45 -16.66 17.33
CA ALA A 931 23.41 -17.62 16.97
C ALA A 931 22.16 -17.47 17.85
N LEU A 932 22.34 -17.25 19.15
CA LEU A 932 21.25 -17.06 20.10
C LEU A 932 20.45 -15.79 19.78
N ALA A 933 21.12 -14.67 19.49
CA ALA A 933 20.50 -13.41 19.08
C ALA A 933 19.68 -13.56 17.80
N ARG A 934 20.15 -14.35 16.82
CA ARG A 934 19.39 -14.61 15.59
C ARG A 934 18.15 -15.45 15.86
N ILE A 935 18.27 -16.54 16.62
CA ILE A 935 17.16 -17.46 16.90
C ILE A 935 16.01 -16.76 17.63
N ILE A 936 16.31 -15.84 18.55
CA ILE A 936 15.28 -15.09 19.30
C ILE A 936 14.83 -13.81 18.60
N SER A 937 15.34 -13.49 17.41
CA SER A 937 15.03 -12.21 16.76
C SER A 937 13.57 -12.12 16.33
N LEU A 938 12.94 -10.96 16.55
CA LEU A 938 11.59 -10.66 16.03
C LEU A 938 11.50 -10.73 14.50
N GLY A 939 12.63 -10.55 13.80
CA GLY A 939 12.70 -10.58 12.35
C GLY A 939 12.68 -11.99 11.74
N GLN A 940 12.58 -13.04 12.56
CA GLN A 940 12.36 -14.40 12.07
C GLN A 940 10.97 -14.54 11.40
N PRO A 941 10.82 -15.41 10.38
CA PRO A 941 9.53 -15.76 9.80
C PRO A 941 8.53 -16.20 10.88
N ALA A 942 7.23 -15.97 10.66
CA ALA A 942 6.20 -16.23 11.68
C ALA A 942 6.20 -17.69 12.17
N GLU A 943 6.49 -18.65 11.29
CA GLU A 943 6.58 -20.07 11.62
C GLU A 943 7.81 -20.46 12.48
N TRP A 944 8.87 -19.65 12.44
CA TRP A 944 10.11 -19.83 13.20
C TRP A 944 10.35 -18.64 14.13
N ARG A 945 9.28 -18.00 14.59
CA ARG A 945 9.36 -16.94 15.58
C ARG A 945 9.43 -17.58 16.97
N ALA A 946 10.43 -17.19 17.77
CA ALA A 946 10.59 -17.69 19.13
C ALA A 946 9.35 -17.43 19.99
N LYS A 947 9.10 -18.23 21.02
CA LYS A 947 8.05 -17.94 21.99
C LYS A 947 8.55 -16.91 22.99
N LEU A 948 7.66 -16.07 23.51
CA LEU A 948 8.03 -15.07 24.53
C LEU A 948 8.75 -15.71 25.73
N ILE A 949 8.29 -16.88 26.20
CA ILE A 949 8.94 -17.63 27.28
C ILE A 949 10.39 -18.01 26.96
N ASP A 950 10.69 -18.34 25.70
CA ASP A 950 12.03 -18.68 25.25
C ASP A 950 12.93 -17.43 25.18
N VAL A 951 12.35 -16.29 24.76
CA VAL A 951 13.02 -14.97 24.76
C VAL A 951 13.36 -14.53 26.19
N GLU A 952 12.44 -14.72 27.14
CA GLU A 952 12.63 -14.43 28.57
C GLU A 952 13.66 -15.36 29.22
N ASN A 953 13.67 -16.65 28.86
CA ASN A 953 14.68 -17.61 29.27
C ASN A 953 16.07 -17.19 28.80
N VAL A 954 16.19 -16.71 27.56
CA VAL A 954 17.45 -16.17 27.03
C VAL A 954 17.85 -14.89 27.77
N ALA A 955 16.93 -13.94 27.96
CA ALA A 955 17.23 -12.71 28.68
C ALA A 955 17.77 -13.00 30.09
N SER A 956 17.11 -13.90 30.82
CA SER A 956 17.52 -14.32 32.17
C SER A 956 18.89 -15.00 32.18
N PHE A 957 19.15 -15.90 31.22
CA PHE A 957 20.46 -16.54 31.07
C PHE A 957 21.57 -15.53 30.80
N VAL A 958 21.36 -14.62 29.84
CA VAL A 958 22.36 -13.62 29.46
C VAL A 958 22.67 -12.67 30.62
N LEU A 959 21.66 -12.26 31.39
CA LEU A 959 21.83 -11.48 32.61
C LEU A 959 22.69 -12.19 33.66
N ASP A 960 22.49 -13.50 33.89
CA ASP A 960 23.35 -14.28 34.79
C ASP A 960 24.80 -14.34 34.29
N GLN A 961 25.00 -14.56 32.98
CA GLN A 961 26.33 -14.61 32.40
C GLN A 961 27.08 -13.28 32.56
N LEU A 962 26.39 -12.15 32.31
CA LEU A 962 26.96 -10.82 32.45
C LEU A 962 27.36 -10.49 33.90
N LYS A 963 26.49 -10.81 34.87
CA LYS A 963 26.73 -10.48 36.29
C LYS A 963 27.86 -11.30 36.90
N ASN A 964 27.94 -12.59 36.57
CA ASN A 964 28.68 -13.54 37.39
C ASN A 964 29.77 -14.35 36.66
N ARG A 965 29.81 -14.37 35.31
CA ARG A 965 30.60 -15.40 34.59
C ARG A 965 31.48 -14.91 33.46
N ILE A 966 31.12 -13.83 32.76
CA ILE A 966 31.90 -13.33 31.62
C ILE A 966 32.84 -12.21 32.07
N THR A 967 34.13 -12.34 31.74
CA THR A 967 35.12 -11.28 32.00
C THR A 967 35.72 -10.71 30.71
N GLU A 968 35.51 -11.35 29.57
CA GLU A 968 36.09 -10.97 28.29
C GLU A 968 35.28 -9.84 27.62
N PRO A 969 35.89 -8.66 27.33
CA PRO A 969 35.20 -7.50 26.77
C PRO A 969 34.35 -7.78 25.52
N GLN A 970 34.86 -8.57 24.58
CA GLN A 970 34.15 -8.89 23.34
C GLN A 970 32.92 -9.78 23.56
N ILE A 971 32.99 -10.73 24.50
CA ILE A 971 31.86 -11.63 24.81
C ILE A 971 30.73 -10.84 25.48
N VAL A 972 31.09 -9.87 26.32
CA VAL A 972 30.12 -8.97 26.94
C VAL A 972 29.37 -8.15 25.88
N LEU A 973 30.05 -7.67 24.84
CA LEU A 973 29.40 -6.96 23.74
C LEU A 973 28.39 -7.85 23.00
N ASP A 974 28.77 -9.11 22.72
CA ASP A 974 27.89 -10.08 22.05
C ASP A 974 26.67 -10.45 22.92
N ALA A 975 26.85 -10.55 24.24
CA ALA A 975 25.78 -10.74 25.21
C ALA A 975 24.78 -9.57 25.22
N LEU A 976 25.26 -8.31 25.15
CA LEU A 976 24.39 -7.15 25.05
C LEU A 976 23.56 -7.13 23.76
N VAL A 977 24.07 -7.68 22.65
CA VAL A 977 23.30 -7.84 21.40
C VAL A 977 22.11 -8.79 21.60
N CYS A 978 22.29 -9.88 22.35
CA CYS A 978 21.18 -10.77 22.70
C CYS A 978 20.12 -10.06 23.54
N LEU A 979 20.52 -9.31 24.58
CA LEU A 979 19.58 -8.54 25.39
C LEU A 979 18.84 -7.50 24.57
N TYR A 980 19.52 -6.82 23.65
CA TYR A 980 18.88 -5.88 22.74
C TYR A 980 17.77 -6.54 21.91
N GLN A 981 17.99 -7.76 21.40
CA GLN A 981 16.93 -8.51 20.71
C GLN A 981 15.74 -8.81 21.63
N CYS A 982 15.98 -9.22 22.89
CA CYS A 982 14.91 -9.40 23.88
C CYS A 982 14.12 -8.11 24.15
N ILE A 983 14.78 -6.96 24.18
CA ILE A 983 14.13 -5.66 24.42
C ILE A 983 13.21 -5.27 23.25
N LEU A 984 13.61 -5.58 22.02
CA LEU A 984 12.76 -5.33 20.85
C LEU A 984 11.42 -6.06 20.98
N TRP A 985 11.37 -7.26 21.57
CA TRP A 985 10.11 -7.94 21.90
C TRP A 985 9.22 -7.13 22.82
N HIS A 986 9.79 -6.59 23.90
CA HIS A 986 9.08 -5.74 24.86
C HIS A 986 8.48 -4.49 24.18
N ILE A 987 9.29 -3.78 23.40
CA ILE A 987 8.88 -2.55 22.70
C ILE A 987 7.76 -2.82 21.68
N ASN A 988 7.79 -3.98 21.01
CA ASN A 988 6.78 -4.40 20.03
C ASN A 988 5.53 -5.05 20.68
N GLY A 989 5.33 -4.87 21.98
CA GLY A 989 4.08 -5.26 22.67
C GLY A 989 4.10 -6.68 23.25
N HIS A 990 5.18 -7.42 23.12
CA HIS A 990 5.37 -8.71 23.80
C HIS A 990 6.09 -8.47 25.13
N LEU A 991 5.33 -8.05 26.14
CA LEU A 991 5.85 -7.58 27.42
C LEU A 991 6.64 -8.66 28.17
N LEU A 992 7.97 -8.52 28.19
CA LEU A 992 8.85 -9.24 29.12
C LEU A 992 8.42 -9.09 30.59
N HIS A 993 8.63 -10.14 31.37
CA HIS A 993 8.37 -10.19 32.80
C HIS A 993 9.10 -9.06 33.57
N GLY A 994 8.38 -8.36 34.45
CA GLY A 994 8.89 -7.14 35.12
C GLY A 994 10.20 -7.33 35.90
N ARG A 995 10.45 -8.53 36.44
CA ARG A 995 11.75 -8.88 37.04
C ARG A 995 12.91 -8.76 36.05
N ILE A 996 12.74 -9.27 34.82
CA ILE A 996 13.78 -9.25 33.77
C ILE A 996 14.04 -7.80 33.35
N VAL A 997 12.98 -7.01 33.14
CA VAL A 997 13.08 -5.58 32.81
C VAL A 997 13.89 -4.82 33.86
N ASN A 998 13.57 -5.01 35.14
CA ASN A 998 14.30 -4.37 36.24
C ASN A 998 15.76 -4.80 36.29
N GLU A 999 16.05 -6.07 36.04
CA GLU A 999 17.43 -6.56 36.00
C GLU A 999 18.22 -6.00 34.82
N ILE A 1000 17.63 -5.84 33.63
CA ILE A 1000 18.31 -5.22 32.48
C ILE A 1000 18.59 -3.73 32.75
N LEU A 1001 17.60 -2.99 33.26
CA LEU A 1001 17.74 -1.58 33.63
C LEU A 1001 18.82 -1.34 34.71
N SER A 1002 19.09 -2.34 35.54
CA SER A 1002 20.15 -2.25 36.55
C SER A 1002 21.57 -2.40 35.99
N LEU A 1003 21.76 -2.90 34.76
CA LEU A 1003 23.09 -3.20 34.21
C LEU A 1003 24.00 -1.97 34.12
N GLY A 1004 23.48 -0.80 33.78
CA GLY A 1004 24.26 0.45 33.73
C GLY A 1004 24.72 0.95 35.11
N LYS A 1005 24.15 0.41 36.20
CA LYS A 1005 24.43 0.79 37.59
C LYS A 1005 25.25 -0.26 38.35
N VAL A 1006 25.47 -1.43 37.76
CA VAL A 1006 26.19 -2.56 38.37
C VAL A 1006 27.60 -2.62 37.81
N TYR A 1007 28.59 -2.79 38.68
CA TYR A 1007 29.97 -3.03 38.25
C TYR A 1007 30.09 -4.45 37.68
N LEU A 1008 30.21 -4.57 36.36
CA LEU A 1008 30.35 -5.87 35.72
C LEU A 1008 31.81 -6.36 35.82
N PRO A 1009 32.05 -7.68 35.94
CA PRO A 1009 33.40 -8.24 36.08
C PRO A 1009 34.38 -7.81 34.98
N CYS A 1010 33.87 -7.55 33.77
CA CYS A 1010 34.67 -7.10 32.63
C CYS A 1010 35.17 -5.65 32.73
N ASN A 1011 34.59 -4.81 33.60
CA ASN A 1011 34.89 -3.38 33.68
C ASN A 1011 36.37 -3.12 34.02
N THR A 1012 37.01 -4.01 34.77
CA THR A 1012 38.45 -3.94 35.07
C THR A 1012 39.32 -4.15 33.83
N LYS A 1013 38.86 -4.95 32.86
CA LYS A 1013 39.58 -5.31 31.62
C LYS A 1013 39.24 -4.40 30.44
N MET A 1014 38.10 -3.71 30.47
CA MET A 1014 37.62 -2.82 29.40
C MET A 1014 38.61 -1.69 29.06
N LYS A 1015 39.32 -1.15 30.06
CA LYS A 1015 40.34 -0.09 29.88
C LYS A 1015 41.47 -0.46 28.92
N GLY A 1016 41.75 -1.76 28.75
CA GLY A 1016 42.76 -2.26 27.81
C GLY A 1016 42.26 -2.34 26.36
N PHE A 1017 40.95 -2.12 26.12
CA PHE A 1017 40.30 -2.25 24.82
C PHE A 1017 39.38 -1.04 24.55
N PRO A 1018 39.92 0.16 24.29
CA PRO A 1018 39.15 1.40 24.24
C PRO A 1018 37.99 1.38 23.24
N GLN A 1019 38.19 0.74 22.07
CA GLN A 1019 37.14 0.61 21.06
C GLN A 1019 36.00 -0.31 21.50
N ILE A 1020 36.31 -1.37 22.25
CA ILE A 1020 35.31 -2.29 22.79
C ILE A 1020 34.57 -1.63 23.95
N GLU A 1021 35.28 -0.90 24.81
CA GLU A 1021 34.71 -0.11 25.90
C GLU A 1021 33.73 0.96 25.38
N LYS A 1022 34.10 1.68 24.32
CA LYS A 1022 33.20 2.64 23.63
C LYS A 1022 31.92 1.95 23.11
N ASN A 1023 32.07 0.81 22.43
CA ASN A 1023 30.92 0.07 21.90
C ASN A 1023 30.03 -0.52 22.99
N PHE A 1024 30.62 -0.95 24.10
CA PHE A 1024 29.94 -1.47 25.27
C PHE A 1024 29.09 -0.39 25.95
N ASN A 1025 29.68 0.78 26.23
CA ASN A 1025 28.98 1.92 26.81
C ASN A 1025 27.82 2.38 25.90
N ARG A 1026 28.06 2.50 24.58
CA ARG A 1026 27.02 2.84 23.60
C ARG A 1026 25.84 1.85 23.63
N LYS A 1027 26.10 0.54 23.77
CA LYS A 1027 25.01 -0.46 23.84
C LYS A 1027 24.23 -0.39 25.16
N LEU A 1028 24.89 -0.10 26.27
CA LEU A 1028 24.19 0.10 27.55
C LEU A 1028 23.30 1.35 27.52
N GLU A 1029 23.76 2.45 26.93
CA GLU A 1029 22.95 3.65 26.72
C GLU A 1029 21.72 3.35 25.86
N LEU A 1030 21.90 2.63 24.74
CA LEU A 1030 20.78 2.23 23.87
C LEU A 1030 19.76 1.35 24.58
N ILE A 1031 20.20 0.47 25.49
CA ILE A 1031 19.31 -0.38 26.30
C ILE A 1031 18.48 0.47 27.27
N GLU A 1032 19.11 1.43 27.96
CA GLU A 1032 18.42 2.33 28.89
C GLU A 1032 17.39 3.20 28.16
N VAL A 1033 17.76 3.72 26.99
CA VAL A 1033 16.91 4.52 26.12
C VAL A 1033 15.73 3.70 25.60
N ALA A 1034 15.98 2.47 25.15
CA ALA A 1034 14.96 1.56 24.64
C ALA A 1034 13.87 1.27 25.69
N PHE A 1035 14.22 1.14 26.97
CA PHE A 1035 13.25 0.98 28.06
C PHE A 1035 12.61 2.28 28.52
N ASN A 1036 13.34 3.41 28.49
CA ASN A 1036 12.76 4.71 28.79
C ASN A 1036 11.71 5.12 27.74
N LEU A 1037 11.89 4.72 26.48
CA LEU A 1037 10.89 4.87 25.42
C LEU A 1037 9.64 4.00 25.66
N ASP A 1038 9.77 2.82 26.26
CA ASP A 1038 8.61 1.98 26.61
C ASP A 1038 7.85 2.53 27.84
N LYS A 1039 8.57 3.04 28.85
CA LYS A 1039 7.96 3.84 29.95
C LYS A 1039 7.32 5.14 29.46
N ALA A 1040 7.81 5.67 28.33
CA ALA A 1040 7.30 6.88 27.71
C ALA A 1040 6.00 6.68 26.92
N LYS A 1041 5.53 5.43 26.75
CA LYS A 1041 4.20 5.14 26.19
C LYS A 1041 3.12 5.66 27.14
N GLY A 1042 2.76 6.94 26.95
CA GLY A 1042 1.78 7.68 27.75
C GLY A 1042 2.32 8.94 28.44
N THR A 1043 3.61 9.29 28.25
CA THR A 1043 4.20 10.55 28.78
C THR A 1043 4.50 11.55 27.67
N ASP A 1044 4.70 12.81 28.05
CA ASP A 1044 4.75 13.97 27.16
C ASP A 1044 5.91 13.91 26.16
N ILE A 1045 5.69 14.45 24.96
CA ILE A 1045 6.60 14.35 23.81
C ILE A 1045 7.98 14.96 24.11
N VAL A 1046 8.04 15.88 25.08
CA VAL A 1046 9.26 16.58 25.53
C VAL A 1046 10.20 15.64 26.28
N ASP A 1047 9.67 14.70 27.08
CA ASP A 1047 10.50 13.72 27.79
C ASP A 1047 11.11 12.71 26.81
N ILE A 1048 10.35 12.32 25.78
CA ILE A 1048 10.83 11.47 24.68
C ILE A 1048 11.91 12.19 23.87
N ILE A 1049 11.72 13.47 23.55
CA ILE A 1049 12.71 14.29 22.84
C ILE A 1049 13.98 14.45 23.69
N SER A 1050 13.87 14.73 24.99
CA SER A 1050 15.01 14.82 25.91
C SER A 1050 15.80 13.50 26.01
N ILE A 1051 15.10 12.35 25.98
CA ILE A 1051 15.74 11.03 25.93
C ILE A 1051 16.44 10.81 24.58
N LEU A 1052 15.84 11.23 23.47
CA LEU A 1052 16.42 11.13 22.11
C LEU A 1052 17.55 12.15 21.86
N GLU A 1053 17.52 13.32 22.48
CA GLU A 1053 18.57 14.35 22.45
C GLU A 1053 19.82 13.91 23.22
N LYS A 1054 19.64 13.24 24.38
CA LYS A 1054 20.75 12.60 25.10
C LYS A 1054 21.41 11.46 24.31
N VAL A 1055 20.66 10.80 23.42
CA VAL A 1055 21.15 9.73 22.54
C VAL A 1055 21.88 10.27 21.32
N THR A 1056 21.48 11.45 20.82
CA THR A 1056 22.08 12.09 19.64
C THR A 1056 23.33 12.89 20.00
N GLN A 1057 23.46 13.39 21.23
CA GLN A 1057 24.70 14.02 21.71
C GLN A 1057 25.89 13.04 21.84
N THR A 1058 25.69 11.72 21.81
CA THR A 1058 26.77 10.71 21.82
C THR A 1058 27.22 10.23 20.43
N GLN A 1059 26.82 10.88 19.31
CA GLN A 1059 27.26 10.49 17.96
C GLN A 1059 27.81 11.65 17.12
N ASP A 1060 29.14 11.69 17.01
CA ASP A 1060 29.81 11.84 15.71
C ASP A 1060 29.80 10.44 15.04
N ASN A 1061 29.20 10.38 13.84
CA ASN A 1061 29.00 9.23 12.93
C ASN A 1061 27.81 8.28 13.20
#